data_AF-A0AB39P0T5-F1
#
_entry.id   AF-A0AB39P0T5-F1
#
_cell.length_a   1.000
_cell.length_b   1.000
_cell.length_c   1.000
_cell.angle_alpha   90.00
_cell.angle_beta   90.00
_cell.angle_gamma   90.00
#
_symmetry.space_group_name_H-M   'P 1'
#
loop_
_entity.id
_entity.type
_entity.pdbx_description
1 polymer ?
#
loop_
_entity_poly.entity_id
_entity_poly.type
_entity_poly.pdbx_seq_one_letter_code
_entity_poly.pdbx_strand_id
1 'polypeptide(L)'
;MTTDLTLLPRVAYLGQEVTAPRLRGLLALLAADLRTGCSTERLVEGLWPEELPERPAKAVQVLVFRARTQLGADVVASTPTGYRLTLTQEQVDSSALLLHAATSADRARAGDHAGSLAAAETGLALWDGTPDGAGDPDDPVAALRTERAPARGALVRAEALALARLGRHAEAAGPLARAAAEHPRDEEVLAELLRGEAATAGPSAALTRYEAYRRELREALGTDPGAGLKAVQQELLRGESPPVRHGVPHEPNPLLGRDEDIAAVTGLLGSSRVVTVVGPGGLGKTRLVHAVSRRAEQRVVHFVPLVGVTSDGDVAAAVASALGAGEGRHGAVSGHAPADPVSAVLGVLGSGPALLVLDNCEHVIRGAADLVQALISSSKNVRVLATSRAALGLTSEAVYALPELRLDTSVELFTQRARAARPGVKLPPEAVAELCGHLDGLPLAVELAAARVRVLSVPEIARRIGDRFALLRGGARDVPERHRTLHAVVEWSWNLLVEDARAALRTLSVFPGGFSGEAAEQVLGDDALFLLEQLAGQSLLTVSDAPVGVRFRMLETVREFSAARRAEAGEEEAAVGRFLAWARDFGLAHHDVLFGSEPLAVWERIRAEQDNLVLALRHALARADGPTTAALTAVLAALWSTNSNYPRLAALAAETGPPLSHYDPEPEFVEVARVAAVLCTASLFMGYRPHVTVVRQLVTLRRLPPAPPDTLLRATAVVLTAIPEMVPPDYDVLQRLCDSEQPLVAGLAECVATYIWEHEHDIERALASARRMIAALASVANPSIQVMAHARLSDMCLQTEQGEAAYGHLKAALEALPRLDDEHDSIGIRRGLVLACLQRGDPDEAEYWLRQAEGDSTPPSDASFIPDLCGRAEIALSRGLTETGLDLWRRAVERMPEADPTHSSDPWLDPWALEIQSAAVTAHAHAGCLALVADPVTRLHQRLRTLLSGPARTPRELPVFGTVLHALGMAGLASGDAGAVRMIALAERLRVLREFQPTMSAARARKAAEDADRAAYAEAVSQYAVLERNKLREAARALVLSDS
;
A
#
# COMPACT_ATOMS: atom_id res chain seq x y z
N MET A 1 28.07 -51.82 -0.41
CA MET A 1 29.43 -51.61 -0.92
C MET A 1 30.37 -51.94 0.21
N THR A 2 31.24 -52.93 0.04
CA THR A 2 32.10 -53.43 1.11
C THR A 2 33.44 -52.74 1.00
N THR A 3 33.68 -51.76 1.87
CA THR A 3 35.01 -51.20 2.06
C THR A 3 35.91 -52.28 2.64
N ASP A 4 36.90 -52.72 1.88
CA ASP A 4 37.81 -53.77 2.31
C ASP A 4 38.95 -53.22 3.16
N LEU A 5 39.44 -52.00 2.89
CA LEU A 5 40.44 -51.30 3.68
C LEU A 5 39.85 -50.01 4.27
N THR A 6 39.80 -49.94 5.59
CA THR A 6 39.39 -48.78 6.38
C THR A 6 40.63 -48.07 6.91
N LEU A 7 40.72 -46.75 6.77
CA LEU A 7 41.80 -45.88 7.22
C LEU A 7 41.28 -44.63 7.94
N LEU A 8 40.04 -44.22 7.66
CA LEU A 8 39.43 -42.99 8.20
C LEU A 8 39.01 -43.17 9.67
N PRO A 9 37.99 -43.98 10.05
CA PRO A 9 37.64 -44.16 11.45
C PRO A 9 38.72 -44.92 12.24
N ARG A 10 39.24 -45.99 11.64
CA ARG A 10 40.30 -46.85 12.18
C ARG A 10 41.03 -47.56 11.05
N VAL A 11 42.24 -48.06 11.31
CA VAL A 11 43.00 -48.82 10.30
C VAL A 11 42.64 -50.31 10.39
N ALA A 12 41.87 -50.81 9.43
CA ALA A 12 41.40 -52.20 9.41
C ALA A 12 41.31 -52.74 7.98
N TYR A 13 41.52 -54.05 7.80
CA TYR A 13 41.32 -54.74 6.53
C TYR A 13 40.35 -55.91 6.71
N LEU A 14 39.30 -55.98 5.88
CA LEU A 14 38.19 -56.94 5.98
C LEU A 14 37.63 -57.05 7.42
N GLY A 15 37.55 -55.90 8.12
CA GLY A 15 37.08 -55.80 9.49
C GLY A 15 38.09 -56.20 10.59
N GLN A 16 39.28 -56.68 10.23
CA GLN A 16 40.36 -56.97 11.19
C GLN A 16 41.25 -55.75 11.41
N GLU A 17 41.41 -55.35 12.67
CA GLU A 17 42.18 -54.15 13.03
C GLU A 17 43.70 -54.37 12.90
N VAL A 18 44.37 -53.39 12.31
CA VAL A 18 45.82 -53.37 12.16
C VAL A 18 46.39 -52.47 13.23
N THR A 19 46.99 -53.06 14.28
CA THR A 19 47.47 -52.31 15.46
C THR A 19 48.92 -51.83 15.33
N ALA A 20 49.73 -52.48 14.49
CA ALA A 20 51.16 -52.17 14.37
C ALA A 20 51.39 -50.78 13.72
N PRO A 21 52.00 -49.80 14.42
CA PRO A 21 52.08 -48.40 13.96
C PRO A 21 52.71 -48.24 12.57
N ARG A 22 53.83 -48.94 12.30
CA ARG A 22 54.52 -48.85 11.01
C ARG A 22 53.80 -49.55 9.87
N LEU A 23 52.96 -50.54 10.18
CA LEU A 23 52.11 -51.18 9.17
C LEU A 23 50.91 -50.30 8.81
N ARG A 24 50.32 -49.63 9.81
CA ARG A 24 49.28 -48.60 9.61
C ARG A 24 49.80 -47.45 8.73
N GLY A 25 50.99 -46.94 9.04
CA GLY A 25 51.65 -45.89 8.26
C GLY A 25 51.93 -46.33 6.81
N LEU A 26 52.35 -47.58 6.59
CA LEU A 26 52.59 -48.12 5.25
C LEU A 26 51.29 -48.13 4.43
N LEU A 27 50.19 -48.60 5.00
CA LEU A 27 48.90 -48.64 4.32
C LEU A 27 48.38 -47.22 4.00
N ALA A 28 48.56 -46.27 4.91
CA ALA A 28 48.17 -44.88 4.68
C ALA A 28 48.97 -44.23 3.54
N LEU A 29 50.30 -44.40 3.52
CA LEU A 29 51.16 -43.87 2.44
C LEU A 29 50.83 -44.48 1.07
N LEU A 30 50.48 -45.77 1.03
CA LEU A 30 50.07 -46.43 -0.21
C LEU A 30 48.65 -46.05 -0.65
N ALA A 31 47.78 -45.65 0.29
CA ALA A 31 46.42 -45.19 0.01
C ALA A 31 46.33 -43.70 -0.34
N ALA A 32 47.42 -42.95 -0.21
CA ALA A 32 47.49 -41.55 -0.66
C ALA A 32 47.29 -41.45 -2.19
N ASP A 33 47.90 -42.36 -2.97
CA ASP A 33 47.65 -42.54 -4.40
C ASP A 33 47.63 -44.03 -4.78
N LEU A 34 46.43 -44.59 -4.94
CA LEU A 34 46.22 -45.99 -5.32
C LEU A 34 46.72 -46.34 -6.73
N ARG A 35 46.79 -45.36 -7.65
CA ARG A 35 47.12 -45.63 -9.07
C ARG A 35 48.63 -45.76 -9.25
N THR A 36 49.38 -44.80 -8.73
CA THR A 36 50.84 -44.74 -8.87
C THR A 36 51.57 -45.50 -7.76
N GLY A 37 50.95 -45.61 -6.58
CA GLY A 37 51.57 -46.17 -5.39
C GLY A 37 52.59 -45.21 -4.76
N CYS A 38 53.52 -45.77 -3.99
CA CYS A 38 54.53 -44.99 -3.28
C CYS A 38 55.93 -45.56 -3.57
N SER A 39 56.88 -44.67 -3.88
CA SER A 39 58.27 -45.06 -4.12
C SER A 39 58.94 -45.56 -2.83
N THR A 40 59.97 -46.39 -2.97
CA THR A 40 60.70 -46.90 -1.79
C THR A 40 61.31 -45.76 -0.97
N GLU A 41 61.80 -44.70 -1.63
CA GLU A 41 62.36 -43.50 -0.97
C GLU A 41 61.29 -42.76 -0.14
N ARG A 42 60.12 -42.50 -0.73
CA ARG A 42 59.00 -41.83 -0.07
C ARG A 42 58.43 -42.66 1.09
N LEU A 43 58.40 -43.98 0.95
CA LEU A 43 58.04 -44.90 2.04
C LEU A 43 59.04 -44.87 3.18
N VAL A 44 60.34 -44.74 2.88
CA VAL A 44 61.38 -44.62 3.92
C VAL A 44 61.22 -43.30 4.68
N GLU A 45 61.09 -42.18 3.97
CA GLU A 45 60.90 -40.86 4.57
C GLU A 45 59.65 -40.80 5.46
N GLY A 46 58.50 -41.25 4.94
CA GLY A 46 57.24 -41.18 5.68
C GLY A 46 57.11 -42.19 6.81
N LEU A 47 57.81 -43.32 6.74
CA LEU A 47 57.77 -44.31 7.82
C LEU A 47 58.76 -43.99 8.93
N TRP A 48 59.99 -43.53 8.63
CA TRP A 48 61.07 -43.29 9.60
C TRP A 48 61.55 -41.82 9.55
N PRO A 49 60.74 -40.85 10.01
CA PRO A 49 61.10 -39.42 9.94
C PRO A 49 62.27 -39.03 10.85
N GLU A 50 62.44 -39.68 12.02
CA GLU A 50 63.46 -39.29 13.00
C GLU A 50 64.73 -40.16 13.00
N GLU A 51 64.63 -41.47 12.74
CA GLU A 51 65.79 -42.38 12.77
C GLU A 51 65.70 -43.46 11.69
N LEU A 52 66.63 -43.41 10.74
CA LEU A 52 66.69 -44.33 9.60
C LEU A 52 67.27 -45.71 10.02
N PRO A 53 66.67 -46.83 9.57
CA PRO A 53 67.27 -48.14 9.75
C PRO A 53 68.61 -48.26 9.02
N GLU A 54 69.54 -49.09 9.53
CA GLU A 54 70.83 -49.35 8.85
C GLU A 54 70.69 -49.79 7.38
N ARG A 55 69.57 -50.43 7.02
CA ARG A 55 69.23 -50.82 5.63
C ARG A 55 67.77 -50.46 5.30
N PRO A 56 67.47 -49.21 4.95
CA PRO A 56 66.10 -48.71 4.83
C PRO A 56 65.25 -49.46 3.79
N ALA A 57 65.80 -49.74 2.60
CA ALA A 57 65.09 -50.49 1.56
C ALA A 57 64.72 -51.92 1.99
N LYS A 58 65.60 -52.57 2.77
CA LYS A 58 65.33 -53.91 3.32
C LYS A 58 64.27 -53.85 4.43
N ALA A 59 64.25 -52.79 5.24
CA ALA A 59 63.22 -52.58 6.25
C ALA A 59 61.82 -52.41 5.64
N VAL A 60 61.69 -51.67 4.53
CA VAL A 60 60.44 -51.57 3.75
C VAL A 60 60.02 -52.94 3.21
N GLN A 61 60.96 -53.72 2.63
CA GLN A 61 60.67 -55.08 2.15
C GLN A 61 60.12 -56.00 3.25
N VAL A 62 60.67 -55.91 4.47
CA VAL A 62 60.18 -56.67 5.63
C VAL A 62 58.77 -56.24 6.04
N LEU A 63 58.48 -54.93 6.05
CA LEU A 63 57.14 -54.43 6.35
C LEU A 63 56.12 -54.86 5.28
N VAL A 64 56.48 -54.80 4.00
CA VAL A 64 55.63 -55.29 2.90
C VAL A 64 55.42 -56.80 2.99
N PHE A 65 56.46 -57.58 3.33
CA PHE A 65 56.32 -59.01 3.55
C PHE A 65 55.34 -59.31 4.69
N ARG A 66 55.43 -58.58 5.81
CA ARG A 66 54.49 -58.68 6.93
C ARG A 66 53.07 -58.28 6.51
N ALA A 67 52.93 -57.20 5.74
CA ALA A 67 51.64 -56.77 5.19
C ALA A 67 51.01 -57.86 4.33
N ARG A 68 51.76 -58.47 3.40
CA ARG A 68 51.29 -59.57 2.55
C ARG A 68 50.92 -60.83 3.35
N THR A 69 51.66 -61.10 4.43
CA THR A 69 51.38 -62.27 5.30
C THR A 69 50.11 -62.06 6.11
N GLN A 70 49.87 -60.83 6.58
CA GLN A 70 48.73 -60.50 7.45
C GLN A 70 47.45 -60.18 6.67
N LEU A 71 47.56 -59.54 5.49
CA LEU A 71 46.43 -59.02 4.73
C LEU A 71 46.14 -59.84 3.46
N GLY A 72 47.06 -60.71 3.04
CA GLY A 72 46.98 -61.47 1.79
C GLY A 72 48.03 -61.03 0.78
N ALA A 73 48.56 -62.01 0.03
CA ALA A 73 49.72 -61.80 -0.85
C ALA A 73 49.47 -60.77 -1.97
N ASP A 74 48.22 -60.67 -2.41
CA ASP A 74 47.84 -59.87 -3.57
C ASP A 74 47.51 -58.41 -3.21
N VAL A 75 47.35 -58.05 -1.93
CA VAL A 75 46.92 -56.71 -1.50
C VAL A 75 47.95 -55.62 -1.81
N VAL A 76 49.24 -55.96 -1.76
CA VAL A 76 50.35 -55.03 -2.05
C VAL A 76 51.16 -55.57 -3.23
N ALA A 77 51.12 -54.88 -4.37
CA ALA A 77 51.92 -55.19 -5.55
C ALA A 77 53.23 -54.40 -5.56
N SER A 78 54.29 -55.03 -6.05
CA SER A 78 55.57 -54.36 -6.31
C SER A 78 55.51 -53.60 -7.63
N THR A 79 56.07 -52.40 -7.68
CA THR A 79 56.22 -51.57 -8.89
C THR A 79 57.72 -51.40 -9.21
N PRO A 80 58.09 -50.88 -10.40
CA PRO A 80 59.51 -50.64 -10.72
C PRO A 80 60.25 -49.73 -9.74
N THR A 81 59.54 -48.86 -9.01
CA THR A 81 60.11 -47.85 -8.11
C THR A 81 59.70 -48.01 -6.65
N GLY A 82 58.77 -48.94 -6.33
CA GLY A 82 58.25 -49.12 -4.97
C GLY A 82 57.09 -50.10 -4.88
N TYR A 83 55.98 -49.69 -4.27
CA TYR A 83 54.83 -50.55 -3.99
C TYR A 83 53.51 -49.79 -4.19
N ARG A 84 52.42 -50.53 -4.44
CA ARG A 84 51.05 -49.99 -4.50
C ARG A 84 50.03 -50.96 -3.93
N LEU A 85 48.87 -50.46 -3.53
CA LEU A 85 47.71 -51.30 -3.25
C LEU A 85 47.07 -51.78 -4.56
N THR A 86 46.57 -53.01 -4.58
CA THR A 86 45.83 -53.57 -5.73
C THR A 86 44.32 -53.38 -5.63
N LEU A 87 43.85 -52.79 -4.53
CA LEU A 87 42.45 -52.50 -4.25
C LEU A 87 41.92 -51.38 -5.16
N THR A 88 40.62 -51.42 -5.50
CA THR A 88 39.96 -50.33 -6.23
C THR A 88 39.70 -49.13 -5.33
N GLN A 89 39.35 -48.00 -5.94
CA GLN A 89 39.00 -46.77 -5.20
C GLN A 89 37.79 -46.95 -4.28
N GLU A 90 36.83 -47.82 -4.63
CA GLU A 90 35.65 -48.13 -3.81
C GLU A 90 35.97 -49.06 -2.63
N GLN A 91 37.04 -49.86 -2.74
CA GLN A 91 37.47 -50.80 -1.69
C GLN A 91 38.28 -50.14 -0.58
N VAL A 92 38.68 -48.87 -0.72
CA VAL A 92 39.47 -48.12 0.26
C VAL A 92 38.69 -46.87 0.67
N ASP A 93 38.29 -46.76 1.94
CA ASP A 93 37.42 -45.66 2.42
C ASP A 93 37.95 -44.26 2.09
N SER A 94 39.25 -44.03 2.27
CA SER A 94 39.90 -42.74 2.00
C SER A 94 39.86 -42.34 0.52
N SER A 95 39.74 -43.31 -0.39
CA SER A 95 39.58 -43.08 -1.83
C SER A 95 38.11 -43.03 -2.24
N ALA A 96 37.26 -43.87 -1.63
CA ALA A 96 35.82 -43.88 -1.86
C ALA A 96 35.19 -42.54 -1.43
N LEU A 97 35.69 -41.92 -0.36
CA LEU A 97 35.29 -40.57 0.06
C LEU A 97 35.45 -39.54 -1.06
N LEU A 98 36.60 -39.55 -1.76
CA LEU A 98 36.86 -38.64 -2.89
C LEU A 98 35.91 -38.91 -4.06
N LEU A 99 35.62 -40.19 -4.33
CA LEU A 99 34.67 -40.59 -5.36
C LEU A 99 33.25 -40.10 -5.06
N HIS A 100 32.80 -40.23 -3.80
CA HIS A 100 31.50 -39.73 -3.37
C HIS A 100 31.42 -38.21 -3.42
N ALA A 101 32.50 -37.50 -3.06
CA ALA A 101 32.56 -36.03 -3.17
C ALA A 101 32.43 -35.57 -4.63
N ALA A 102 33.16 -36.22 -5.55
CA ALA A 102 33.07 -35.93 -6.99
C ALA A 102 31.66 -36.26 -7.54
N THR A 103 31.12 -37.43 -7.20
CA THR A 103 29.79 -37.88 -7.64
C THR A 103 28.69 -36.94 -7.15
N SER A 104 28.76 -36.52 -5.89
CA SER A 104 27.81 -35.57 -5.30
C SER A 104 27.83 -34.24 -6.05
N ALA A 105 29.03 -33.72 -6.34
CA ALA A 105 29.19 -32.47 -7.07
C ALA A 105 28.70 -32.55 -8.52
N ASP A 106 28.96 -33.67 -9.21
CA ASP A 106 28.48 -33.91 -10.57
C ASP A 106 26.95 -33.95 -10.63
N ARG A 107 26.32 -34.66 -9.67
CA ARG A 107 24.85 -34.73 -9.57
C ARG A 107 24.23 -33.39 -9.22
N ALA A 108 24.83 -32.63 -8.31
CA ALA A 108 24.40 -31.27 -7.98
C ALA A 108 24.42 -30.35 -9.22
N ARG A 109 25.51 -30.40 -10.01
CA ARG A 109 25.63 -29.65 -11.28
C ARG A 109 24.62 -30.07 -12.34
N ALA A 110 24.20 -31.34 -12.33
CA ALA A 110 23.16 -31.87 -13.21
C ALA A 110 21.72 -31.57 -12.73
N GLY A 111 21.53 -30.94 -11.57
CA GLY A 111 20.21 -30.67 -10.98
C GLY A 111 19.58 -31.87 -10.27
N ASP A 112 20.30 -33.00 -10.14
CA ASP A 112 19.85 -34.17 -9.39
C ASP A 112 20.19 -34.02 -7.90
N HIS A 113 19.39 -33.23 -7.19
CA HIS A 113 19.61 -32.95 -5.77
C HIS A 113 19.39 -34.18 -4.87
N ALA A 114 18.46 -35.07 -5.24
CA ALA A 114 18.23 -36.32 -4.49
C ALA A 114 19.41 -37.28 -4.62
N GLY A 115 19.95 -37.45 -5.82
CA GLY A 115 21.14 -38.27 -6.04
C GLY A 115 22.41 -37.62 -5.46
N SER A 116 22.50 -36.29 -5.44
CA SER A 116 23.59 -35.57 -4.77
C SER A 116 23.56 -35.83 -3.25
N LEU A 117 22.39 -35.71 -2.62
CA LEU A 117 22.18 -36.00 -1.20
C LEU A 117 22.59 -37.44 -0.85
N ALA A 118 22.10 -38.43 -1.60
CA ALA A 118 22.43 -39.84 -1.35
C ALA A 118 23.93 -40.14 -1.47
N ALA A 119 24.61 -39.50 -2.43
CA ALA A 119 26.06 -39.62 -2.58
C ALA A 119 26.81 -38.91 -1.42
N ALA A 120 26.30 -37.78 -0.95
CA ALA A 120 26.87 -37.04 0.18
C ALA A 120 26.77 -37.84 1.49
N GLU A 121 25.58 -38.35 1.82
CA GLU A 121 25.31 -39.19 3.00
C GLU A 121 26.19 -40.46 3.00
N THR A 122 26.29 -41.14 1.85
CA THR A 122 27.12 -42.35 1.72
C THR A 122 28.60 -42.04 1.95
N GLY A 123 29.09 -40.90 1.44
CA GLY A 123 30.46 -40.45 1.65
C GLY A 123 30.75 -40.07 3.10
N LEU A 124 29.84 -39.35 3.75
CA LEU A 124 29.98 -38.94 5.16
C LEU A 124 29.99 -40.13 6.12
N ALA A 125 29.20 -41.17 5.83
CA ALA A 125 29.20 -42.40 6.62
C ALA A 125 30.58 -43.11 6.66
N LEU A 126 31.44 -42.90 5.65
CA LEU A 126 32.82 -43.41 5.66
C LEU A 126 33.74 -42.66 6.63
N TRP A 127 33.36 -41.44 7.02
CA TRP A 127 34.11 -40.59 7.95
C TRP A 127 33.65 -40.74 9.40
N ASP A 128 32.45 -41.30 9.64
CA ASP A 128 31.88 -41.44 10.97
C ASP A 128 32.76 -42.28 11.90
N GLY A 129 33.08 -41.72 13.08
CA GLY A 129 33.97 -42.33 14.06
C GLY A 129 35.46 -42.04 13.84
N THR A 130 35.82 -41.18 12.87
CA THR A 130 37.19 -40.64 12.75
C THR A 130 37.53 -39.74 13.94
N PRO A 131 38.68 -39.95 14.63
CA PRO A 131 39.09 -39.10 15.75
C PRO A 131 39.21 -37.62 15.35
N ASP A 132 38.60 -36.73 16.14
CA ASP A 132 38.74 -35.28 15.98
C ASP A 132 40.09 -34.80 16.54
N GLY A 133 40.87 -34.10 15.73
CA GLY A 133 42.13 -33.45 16.13
C GLY A 133 43.26 -33.59 15.10
N ALA A 134 44.18 -32.62 15.08
CA ALA A 134 45.46 -32.76 14.40
C ALA A 134 46.27 -33.81 15.17
N GLY A 135 46.31 -35.04 14.67
CA GLY A 135 47.24 -36.04 15.17
C GLY A 135 48.69 -35.59 14.99
N ASP A 136 49.63 -36.42 15.45
CA ASP A 136 51.05 -36.22 15.15
C ASP A 136 51.24 -35.98 13.63
N PRO A 137 51.75 -34.81 13.18
CA PRO A 137 51.95 -34.54 11.75
C PRO A 137 52.86 -35.56 11.06
N ASP A 138 53.71 -36.22 11.85
CA ASP A 138 54.63 -37.26 11.39
C ASP A 138 53.99 -38.66 11.37
N ASP A 139 52.73 -38.82 11.81
CA ASP A 139 51.92 -40.04 11.61
C ASP A 139 51.27 -40.03 10.21
N PRO A 140 51.64 -40.96 9.31
CA PRO A 140 51.06 -40.99 7.96
C PRO A 140 49.54 -41.18 7.92
N VAL A 141 48.93 -41.78 8.96
CA VAL A 141 47.46 -41.92 9.04
C VAL A 141 46.81 -40.57 9.35
N ALA A 142 47.38 -39.79 10.27
CA ALA A 142 46.91 -38.45 10.58
C ALA A 142 47.10 -37.48 9.40
N ALA A 143 48.24 -37.58 8.71
CA ALA A 143 48.51 -36.83 7.48
C ALA A 143 47.48 -37.13 6.38
N LEU A 144 47.16 -38.42 6.14
CA LEU A 144 46.14 -38.81 5.16
C LEU A 144 44.75 -38.27 5.53
N ARG A 145 44.35 -38.33 6.80
CA ARG A 145 43.06 -37.77 7.25
C ARG A 145 43.02 -36.25 7.05
N THR A 146 44.11 -35.56 7.34
CA THR A 146 44.23 -34.11 7.09
C THR A 146 44.08 -33.80 5.60
N GLU A 147 44.72 -34.59 4.73
CA GLU A 147 44.62 -34.46 3.28
C GLU A 147 43.19 -34.71 2.76
N ARG A 148 42.40 -35.56 3.44
CA ARG A 148 41.02 -35.91 3.04
C ARG A 148 39.95 -35.02 3.69
N ALA A 149 40.29 -34.20 4.68
CA ALA A 149 39.37 -33.30 5.36
C ALA A 149 38.64 -32.32 4.41
N PRO A 150 39.26 -31.74 3.35
CA PRO A 150 38.55 -30.89 2.40
C PRO A 150 37.43 -31.63 1.65
N ALA A 151 37.63 -32.92 1.35
CA ALA A 151 36.60 -33.73 0.69
C ALA A 151 35.40 -33.99 1.61
N ARG A 152 35.65 -34.21 2.92
CA ARG A 152 34.59 -34.24 3.93
C ARG A 152 33.83 -32.91 3.99
N GLY A 153 34.54 -31.77 4.03
CA GLY A 153 33.91 -30.45 4.02
C GLY A 153 33.02 -30.22 2.79
N ALA A 154 33.48 -30.64 1.61
CA ALA A 154 32.69 -30.60 0.38
C ALA A 154 31.42 -31.47 0.46
N LEU A 155 31.49 -32.64 1.10
CA LEU A 155 30.34 -33.52 1.31
C LEU A 155 29.31 -32.93 2.29
N VAL A 156 29.76 -32.36 3.42
CA VAL A 156 28.88 -31.66 4.39
C VAL A 156 28.16 -30.50 3.72
N ARG A 157 28.89 -29.69 2.94
CA ARG A 157 28.31 -28.59 2.16
C ARG A 157 27.27 -29.10 1.16
N ALA A 158 27.57 -30.18 0.44
CA ALA A 158 26.68 -30.74 -0.56
C ALA A 158 25.40 -31.33 0.05
N GLU A 159 25.50 -32.05 1.18
CA GLU A 159 24.35 -32.55 1.95
C GLU A 159 23.42 -31.40 2.36
N ALA A 160 23.98 -30.34 2.96
CA ALA A 160 23.23 -29.18 3.43
C ALA A 160 22.47 -28.46 2.29
N LEU A 161 23.14 -28.20 1.17
CA LEU A 161 22.54 -27.55 0.01
C LEU A 161 21.51 -28.46 -0.70
N ALA A 162 21.76 -29.76 -0.77
CA ALA A 162 20.84 -30.71 -1.39
C ALA A 162 19.54 -30.82 -0.57
N LEU A 163 19.62 -30.88 0.77
CA LEU A 163 18.45 -30.85 1.65
C LEU A 163 17.62 -29.57 1.45
N ALA A 164 18.28 -28.41 1.38
CA ALA A 164 17.61 -27.13 1.15
C ALA A 164 16.86 -27.09 -0.18
N ARG A 165 17.51 -27.53 -1.26
CA ARG A 165 16.93 -27.54 -2.63
C ARG A 165 15.82 -28.55 -2.84
N LEU A 166 15.76 -29.58 -2.00
CA LEU A 166 14.65 -30.54 -1.96
C LEU A 166 13.47 -30.05 -1.10
N GLY A 167 13.54 -28.82 -0.57
CA GLY A 167 12.49 -28.22 0.27
C GLY A 167 12.47 -28.74 1.72
N ARG A 168 13.49 -29.51 2.14
CA ARG A 168 13.60 -30.09 3.50
C ARG A 168 14.28 -29.11 4.45
N HIS A 169 13.72 -27.89 4.55
CA HIS A 169 14.33 -26.75 5.23
C HIS A 169 14.64 -26.98 6.71
N ALA A 170 13.77 -27.68 7.44
CA ALA A 170 13.97 -28.00 8.85
C ALA A 170 15.17 -28.94 9.08
N GLU A 171 15.38 -29.89 8.17
CA GLU A 171 16.52 -30.82 8.23
C GLU A 171 17.81 -30.16 7.76
N ALA A 172 17.72 -29.20 6.82
CA ALA A 172 18.85 -28.45 6.29
C ALA A 172 19.41 -27.41 7.28
N ALA A 173 18.59 -26.87 8.20
CA ALA A 173 18.96 -25.73 9.05
C ALA A 173 20.23 -25.98 9.89
N GLY A 174 20.34 -27.14 10.54
CA GLY A 174 21.51 -27.50 11.35
C GLY A 174 22.79 -27.67 10.53
N PRO A 175 22.80 -28.50 9.46
CA PRO A 175 23.91 -28.62 8.52
C PRO A 175 24.33 -27.29 7.87
N LEU A 176 23.38 -26.47 7.42
CA LEU A 176 23.66 -25.15 6.82
C LEU A 176 24.30 -24.17 7.82
N ALA A 177 23.83 -24.15 9.07
CA ALA A 177 24.43 -23.30 10.11
C ALA A 177 25.87 -23.68 10.42
N ARG A 178 26.20 -24.99 10.44
CA ARG A 178 27.57 -25.47 10.60
C ARG A 178 28.45 -25.11 9.40
N ALA A 179 27.96 -25.33 8.19
CA ALA A 179 28.69 -24.97 6.97
C ALA A 179 28.94 -23.45 6.87
N ALA A 180 27.97 -22.63 7.27
CA ALA A 180 28.12 -21.18 7.34
C ALA A 180 29.13 -20.74 8.41
N ALA A 181 29.24 -21.45 9.54
CA ALA A 181 30.25 -21.15 10.56
C ALA A 181 31.68 -21.53 10.12
N GLU A 182 31.83 -22.66 9.42
CA GLU A 182 33.12 -23.13 8.88
C GLU A 182 33.58 -22.28 7.68
N HIS A 183 32.64 -21.79 6.87
CA HIS A 183 32.89 -20.95 5.71
C HIS A 183 32.00 -19.69 5.72
N PRO A 184 32.30 -18.69 6.58
CA PRO A 184 31.45 -17.50 6.77
C PRO A 184 31.22 -16.64 5.53
N ARG A 185 31.98 -16.85 4.46
CA ARG A 185 31.91 -16.09 3.21
C ARG A 185 31.25 -16.85 2.06
N ASP A 186 30.71 -18.04 2.33
CA ASP A 186 29.98 -18.82 1.33
C ASP A 186 28.54 -18.28 1.21
N GLU A 187 28.35 -17.31 0.32
CA GLU A 187 27.05 -16.67 0.12
C GLU A 187 25.96 -17.62 -0.39
N GLU A 188 26.33 -18.73 -1.05
CA GLU A 188 25.38 -19.75 -1.51
C GLU A 188 24.77 -20.49 -0.32
N VAL A 189 25.62 -20.88 0.65
CA VAL A 189 25.18 -21.52 1.90
C VAL A 189 24.37 -20.56 2.76
N LEU A 190 24.82 -19.30 2.87
CA LEU A 190 24.10 -18.25 3.60
C LEU A 190 22.72 -17.98 2.99
N ALA A 191 22.60 -17.93 1.67
CA ALA A 191 21.32 -17.73 0.98
C ALA A 191 20.30 -18.82 1.35
N GLU A 192 20.70 -20.08 1.29
CA GLU A 192 19.82 -21.20 1.64
C GLU A 192 19.53 -21.27 3.15
N LEU A 193 20.49 -20.87 4.00
CA LEU A 193 20.27 -20.75 5.45
C LEU A 193 19.22 -19.69 5.77
N LEU A 194 19.28 -18.53 5.11
CA LEU A 194 18.29 -17.46 5.29
C LEU A 194 16.88 -17.90 4.87
N ARG A 195 16.73 -18.61 3.74
CA ARG A 195 15.44 -19.18 3.34
C ARG A 195 14.95 -20.26 4.30
N GLY A 196 15.87 -21.10 4.80
CA GLY A 196 15.56 -22.12 5.80
C GLY A 196 15.08 -21.51 7.13
N GLU A 197 15.80 -20.53 7.65
CA GLU A 197 15.42 -19.80 8.87
C GLU A 197 14.10 -19.05 8.70
N ALA A 198 13.85 -18.47 7.52
CA ALA A 198 12.57 -17.85 7.23
C ALA A 198 11.41 -18.85 7.26
N ALA A 199 11.64 -20.07 6.76
CA ALA A 199 10.64 -21.14 6.77
C ALA A 199 10.39 -21.74 8.18
N THR A 200 11.41 -21.77 9.06
CA THR A 200 11.31 -22.44 10.37
C THR A 200 11.09 -21.49 11.55
N ALA A 201 11.72 -20.32 11.54
CA ALA A 201 11.73 -19.33 12.63
C ALA A 201 11.09 -17.99 12.23
N GLY A 202 10.81 -17.79 10.95
CA GLY A 202 10.16 -16.61 10.40
C GLY A 202 11.14 -15.63 9.73
N PRO A 203 10.65 -14.78 8.80
CA PRO A 203 11.50 -13.88 8.02
C PRO A 203 12.34 -12.90 8.87
N SER A 204 11.84 -12.46 10.02
CA SER A 204 12.53 -11.51 10.90
C SER A 204 13.82 -12.08 11.48
N ALA A 205 13.82 -13.38 11.80
CA ALA A 205 15.03 -14.07 12.26
C ALA A 205 16.09 -14.13 11.14
N ALA A 206 15.67 -14.41 9.91
CA ALA A 206 16.53 -14.43 8.74
C ALA A 206 17.08 -13.02 8.42
N LEU A 207 16.24 -11.98 8.45
CA LEU A 207 16.69 -10.60 8.22
C LEU A 207 17.69 -10.11 9.28
N THR A 208 17.49 -10.50 10.54
CA THR A 208 18.45 -10.21 11.62
C THR A 208 19.83 -10.82 11.32
N ARG A 209 19.87 -12.07 10.83
CA ARG A 209 21.12 -12.72 10.41
C ARG A 209 21.75 -12.03 9.20
N TYR A 210 20.94 -11.67 8.21
CA TYR A 210 21.42 -10.94 7.03
C TYR A 210 22.06 -9.60 7.41
N GLU A 211 21.43 -8.84 8.32
CA GLU A 211 21.96 -7.57 8.79
C GLU A 211 23.28 -7.73 9.57
N ALA A 212 23.38 -8.76 10.41
CA ALA A 212 24.62 -9.09 11.12
C ALA A 212 25.76 -9.38 10.14
N TYR A 213 25.52 -10.20 9.11
CA TYR A 213 26.50 -10.51 8.06
C TYR A 213 26.89 -9.25 7.26
N ARG A 214 25.91 -8.44 6.85
CA ARG A 214 26.16 -7.19 6.10
C ARG A 214 27.04 -6.23 6.90
N ARG A 215 26.79 -6.09 8.21
CA ARG A 215 27.58 -5.22 9.09
C ARG A 215 29.03 -5.71 9.18
N GLU A 216 29.22 -7.01 9.44
CA GLU A 216 30.55 -7.61 9.52
C GLU A 216 31.34 -7.47 8.21
N LEU A 217 30.68 -7.69 7.07
CA LEU A 217 31.29 -7.54 5.75
C LEU A 217 31.72 -6.09 5.46
N ARG A 218 30.88 -5.12 5.84
CA ARG A 218 31.19 -3.70 5.69
C ARG A 218 32.33 -3.26 6.60
N GLU A 219 32.39 -3.75 7.84
CA GLU A 219 33.47 -3.46 8.78
C GLU A 219 34.81 -4.09 8.36
N ALA A 220 34.80 -5.34 7.88
CA ALA A 220 36.02 -6.06 7.56
C ALA A 220 36.58 -5.74 6.16
N LEU A 221 35.72 -5.48 5.16
CA LEU A 221 36.11 -5.38 3.75
C LEU A 221 35.60 -4.12 3.05
N GLY A 222 34.73 -3.33 3.68
CA GLY A 222 34.14 -2.13 3.05
C GLY A 222 33.18 -2.42 1.89
N THR A 223 32.72 -3.66 1.76
CA THR A 223 31.87 -4.11 0.64
C THR A 223 30.48 -4.53 1.13
N ASP A 224 29.49 -4.48 0.25
CA ASP A 224 28.14 -5.00 0.50
C ASP A 224 28.00 -6.48 0.07
N PRO A 225 26.99 -7.21 0.57
CA PRO A 225 26.69 -8.57 0.14
C PRO A 225 26.47 -8.69 -1.38
N GLY A 226 26.77 -9.86 -1.93
CA GLY A 226 26.59 -10.15 -3.36
C GLY A 226 25.12 -10.20 -3.80
N ALA A 227 24.91 -10.23 -5.12
CA ALA A 227 23.58 -10.14 -5.73
C ALA A 227 22.63 -11.27 -5.32
N GLY A 228 23.16 -12.50 -5.12
CA GLY A 228 22.36 -13.65 -4.68
C GLY A 228 21.78 -13.46 -3.28
N LEU A 229 22.60 -12.97 -2.34
CA LEU A 229 22.15 -12.73 -0.96
C LEU A 229 21.21 -11.52 -0.88
N LYS A 230 21.48 -10.46 -1.66
CA LYS A 230 20.57 -9.30 -1.80
C LYS A 230 19.21 -9.71 -2.37
N ALA A 231 19.16 -10.65 -3.32
CA ALA A 231 17.90 -11.17 -3.87
C ALA A 231 17.09 -11.91 -2.80
N VAL A 232 17.73 -12.69 -1.94
CA VAL A 232 17.07 -13.34 -0.78
C VAL A 232 16.58 -12.31 0.23
N GLN A 233 17.37 -11.29 0.55
CA GLN A 233 16.89 -10.20 1.41
C GLN A 233 15.61 -9.55 0.85
N GLN A 234 15.58 -9.26 -0.46
CA GLN A 234 14.38 -8.72 -1.11
C GLN A 234 13.21 -9.70 -1.11
N GLU A 235 13.47 -11.01 -1.28
CA GLU A 235 12.46 -12.07 -1.15
C GLU A 235 11.84 -12.06 0.26
N LEU A 236 12.68 -11.99 1.30
CA LEU A 236 12.28 -11.97 2.71
C LEU A 236 11.55 -10.69 3.11
N LEU A 237 12.04 -9.52 2.68
CA LEU A 237 11.37 -8.22 2.90
C LEU A 237 10.03 -8.15 2.20
N ARG A 238 9.91 -8.75 1.01
CA ARG A 238 8.61 -8.97 0.40
C ARG A 238 7.80 -9.92 1.30
N GLY A 239 8.34 -11.04 1.75
CA GLY A 239 7.66 -11.99 2.66
C GLY A 239 7.10 -11.38 3.95
N GLU A 240 7.68 -10.30 4.46
CA GLU A 240 7.25 -9.61 5.70
C GLU A 240 6.13 -8.58 5.53
N SER A 241 5.84 -8.09 4.32
CA SER A 241 4.68 -7.20 4.16
C SER A 241 3.41 -8.01 4.39
N PRO A 242 2.61 -7.74 5.43
CA PRO A 242 1.38 -8.48 5.66
C PRO A 242 0.49 -8.35 4.41
N PRO A 243 -0.23 -9.42 4.02
CA PRO A 243 -1.23 -9.31 2.95
C PRO A 243 -2.25 -8.24 3.37
N VAL A 244 -2.24 -7.11 2.68
CA VAL A 244 -3.12 -5.99 3.00
C VAL A 244 -4.48 -6.27 2.38
N ARG A 245 -5.51 -6.25 3.21
CA ARG A 245 -6.90 -6.53 2.85
C ARG A 245 -7.75 -5.36 3.34
N HIS A 246 -8.07 -4.44 2.45
CA HIS A 246 -8.94 -3.32 2.77
C HIS A 246 -10.40 -3.69 2.51
N GLY A 247 -11.26 -3.43 3.50
CA GLY A 247 -12.72 -3.60 3.35
C GLY A 247 -13.21 -5.05 3.33
N VAL A 248 -12.36 -6.06 3.57
CA VAL A 248 -12.76 -7.48 3.56
C VAL A 248 -13.25 -7.91 4.95
N PRO A 249 -14.55 -8.20 5.14
CA PRO A 249 -15.08 -8.51 6.48
C PRO A 249 -14.61 -9.87 7.00
N HIS A 250 -14.50 -9.99 8.33
CA HIS A 250 -14.39 -11.28 9.01
C HIS A 250 -15.79 -11.86 9.22
N GLU A 251 -16.03 -13.05 8.67
CA GLU A 251 -17.34 -13.72 8.76
C GLU A 251 -17.34 -14.66 9.97
N PRO A 252 -18.31 -14.56 10.90
CA PRO A 252 -18.31 -15.33 12.14
C PRO A 252 -18.64 -16.82 11.94
N ASN A 253 -19.17 -17.20 10.77
CA ASN A 253 -19.55 -18.58 10.45
C ASN A 253 -18.86 -19.05 9.17
N PRO A 254 -18.45 -20.34 9.09
CA PRO A 254 -17.88 -20.91 7.87
C PRO A 254 -18.89 -20.87 6.70
N LEU A 255 -18.35 -20.83 5.48
CA LEU A 255 -19.14 -20.90 4.25
C LEU A 255 -19.31 -22.37 3.85
N LEU A 256 -20.51 -22.91 3.98
CA LEU A 256 -20.79 -24.34 3.79
C LEU A 256 -20.88 -24.72 2.30
N GLY A 257 -20.21 -25.81 1.91
CA GLY A 257 -20.31 -26.45 0.61
C GLY A 257 -19.90 -25.59 -0.60
N ARG A 258 -19.02 -24.61 -0.38
CA ARG A 258 -18.53 -23.68 -1.42
C ARG A 258 -17.02 -23.83 -1.70
N ASP A 259 -16.37 -24.86 -1.19
CA ASP A 259 -14.92 -25.03 -1.35
C ASP A 259 -14.52 -25.23 -2.82
N GLU A 260 -15.31 -25.98 -3.59
CA GLU A 260 -15.13 -26.14 -5.03
C GLU A 260 -15.33 -24.81 -5.78
N ASP A 261 -16.33 -24.02 -5.39
CA ASP A 261 -16.62 -22.72 -6.01
C ASP A 261 -15.51 -21.70 -5.70
N ILE A 262 -14.98 -21.71 -4.47
CA ILE A 262 -13.82 -20.90 -4.09
C ILE A 262 -12.61 -21.30 -4.94
N ALA A 263 -12.32 -22.61 -5.05
CA ALA A 263 -11.22 -23.09 -5.86
C ALA A 263 -11.39 -22.73 -7.35
N ALA A 264 -12.62 -22.81 -7.88
CA ALA A 264 -12.93 -22.46 -9.25
C ALA A 264 -12.74 -20.97 -9.53
N VAL A 265 -13.27 -20.09 -8.68
CA VAL A 265 -13.11 -18.63 -8.82
C VAL A 265 -11.65 -18.23 -8.64
N THR A 266 -10.93 -18.82 -7.68
CA THR A 266 -9.49 -18.59 -7.52
C THR A 266 -8.70 -19.06 -8.75
N GLY A 267 -9.04 -20.21 -9.33
CA GLY A 267 -8.44 -20.69 -10.57
C GLY A 267 -8.69 -19.76 -11.76
N LEU A 268 -9.92 -19.25 -11.90
CA LEU A 268 -10.29 -18.25 -12.92
C LEU A 268 -9.52 -16.94 -12.71
N LEU A 269 -9.32 -16.51 -11.46
CA LEU A 269 -8.47 -15.36 -11.15
C LEU A 269 -7.00 -15.60 -11.45
N GLY A 270 -6.55 -16.85 -11.60
CA GLY A 270 -5.23 -17.20 -12.13
C GLY A 270 -5.15 -17.00 -13.65
N SER A 271 -6.12 -17.52 -14.39
CA SER A 271 -6.14 -17.53 -15.86
C SER A 271 -6.70 -16.26 -16.52
N SER A 272 -7.49 -15.47 -15.79
CA SER A 272 -8.23 -14.31 -16.32
C SER A 272 -8.05 -13.09 -15.42
N ARG A 273 -8.10 -11.89 -16.02
CA ARG A 273 -7.90 -10.62 -15.30
C ARG A 273 -9.19 -9.99 -14.79
N VAL A 274 -10.33 -10.34 -15.40
CA VAL A 274 -11.65 -9.94 -14.95
C VAL A 274 -12.45 -11.20 -14.74
N VAL A 275 -12.94 -11.39 -13.52
CA VAL A 275 -13.84 -12.50 -13.17
C VAL A 275 -15.10 -11.89 -12.59
N THR A 276 -16.26 -12.25 -13.12
CA THR A 276 -17.54 -11.83 -12.59
C THR A 276 -18.31 -13.04 -12.08
N VAL A 277 -18.61 -13.05 -10.79
CA VAL A 277 -19.50 -14.02 -10.17
C VAL A 277 -20.94 -13.57 -10.41
N VAL A 278 -21.65 -14.32 -11.26
CA VAL A 278 -23.04 -14.04 -11.60
C VAL A 278 -23.99 -15.01 -10.90
N GLY A 279 -25.14 -14.51 -10.50
CA GLY A 279 -26.21 -15.33 -9.95
C GLY A 279 -27.35 -14.52 -9.34
N PRO A 280 -28.55 -15.11 -9.19
CA PRO A 280 -29.67 -14.46 -8.51
C PRO A 280 -29.33 -13.98 -7.10
N GLY A 281 -30.18 -13.08 -6.57
CA GLY A 281 -30.12 -12.64 -5.18
C GLY A 281 -30.23 -13.84 -4.22
N GLY A 282 -29.52 -13.78 -3.09
CA GLY A 282 -29.58 -14.82 -2.05
C GLY A 282 -28.71 -16.06 -2.26
N LEU A 283 -27.95 -16.17 -3.35
CA LEU A 283 -27.00 -17.29 -3.60
C LEU A 283 -25.70 -17.25 -2.78
N GLY A 284 -25.41 -16.13 -2.13
CA GLY A 284 -24.19 -15.95 -1.33
C GLY A 284 -22.98 -15.43 -2.11
N LYS A 285 -23.18 -14.72 -3.23
CA LYS A 285 -22.10 -14.11 -4.04
C LYS A 285 -21.13 -13.27 -3.19
N THR A 286 -21.65 -12.35 -2.38
CA THR A 286 -20.87 -11.50 -1.48
C THR A 286 -20.03 -12.33 -0.49
N ARG A 287 -20.62 -13.37 0.13
CA ARG A 287 -19.88 -14.25 1.06
C ARG A 287 -18.83 -15.10 0.35
N LEU A 288 -19.08 -15.52 -0.89
CA LEU A 288 -18.10 -16.22 -1.73
C LEU A 288 -16.91 -15.31 -2.02
N VAL A 289 -17.15 -14.08 -2.49
CA VAL A 289 -16.05 -13.16 -2.81
C VAL A 289 -15.28 -12.73 -1.58
N HIS A 290 -15.91 -12.56 -0.41
CA HIS A 290 -15.18 -12.39 0.86
C HIS A 290 -14.22 -13.57 1.13
N ALA A 291 -14.68 -14.80 0.90
CA ALA A 291 -13.88 -16.00 1.10
C ALA A 291 -12.74 -16.14 0.08
N VAL A 292 -12.95 -15.69 -1.16
CA VAL A 292 -11.92 -15.61 -2.21
C VAL A 292 -10.92 -14.51 -1.89
N SER A 293 -11.35 -13.30 -1.54
CA SER A 293 -10.49 -12.16 -1.16
C SER A 293 -9.53 -12.49 -0.03
N ARG A 294 -9.98 -13.24 0.99
CA ARG A 294 -9.13 -13.70 2.09
C ARG A 294 -8.07 -14.70 1.65
N ARG A 295 -8.34 -15.50 0.62
CA ARG A 295 -7.44 -16.55 0.08
C ARG A 295 -6.71 -16.13 -1.19
N ALA A 296 -6.91 -14.89 -1.64
CA ALA A 296 -6.31 -14.35 -2.84
C ALA A 296 -4.78 -14.35 -2.71
N GLU A 297 -4.09 -14.79 -3.76
CA GLU A 297 -2.62 -14.79 -3.83
C GLU A 297 -2.06 -13.35 -3.94
N GLN A 298 -2.87 -12.43 -4.44
CA GLN A 298 -2.54 -11.00 -4.52
C GLN A 298 -2.35 -10.45 -3.11
N ARG A 299 -1.30 -9.66 -2.95
CA ARG A 299 -0.93 -9.10 -1.65
C ARG A 299 -1.79 -7.91 -1.28
N VAL A 300 -2.23 -7.15 -2.27
CA VAL A 300 -3.12 -6.02 -2.10
C VAL A 300 -4.50 -6.46 -2.58
N VAL A 301 -5.48 -6.47 -1.68
CA VAL A 301 -6.89 -6.69 -2.04
C VAL A 301 -7.72 -5.57 -1.47
N HIS A 302 -8.50 -4.93 -2.33
CA HIS A 302 -9.49 -3.94 -1.92
C HIS A 302 -10.88 -4.46 -2.23
N PHE A 303 -11.74 -4.47 -1.22
CA PHE A 303 -13.15 -4.75 -1.38
C PHE A 303 -13.94 -3.45 -1.33
N VAL A 304 -14.69 -3.19 -2.40
CA VAL A 304 -15.51 -1.99 -2.57
C VAL A 304 -16.96 -2.41 -2.79
N PRO A 305 -17.85 -2.25 -1.78
CA PRO A 305 -19.28 -2.40 -2.00
C PRO A 305 -19.80 -1.19 -2.79
N LEU A 306 -20.50 -1.44 -3.90
CA LEU A 306 -21.18 -0.39 -4.67
C LEU A 306 -22.64 -0.18 -4.22
N VAL A 307 -22.97 -0.64 -3.02
CA VAL A 307 -24.27 -0.40 -2.38
C VAL A 307 -24.49 1.10 -2.23
N GLY A 308 -25.62 1.62 -2.71
CA GLY A 308 -25.93 3.06 -2.66
C GLY A 308 -25.45 3.87 -3.87
N VAL A 309 -24.64 3.30 -4.77
CA VAL A 309 -24.32 3.92 -6.05
C VAL A 309 -25.45 3.64 -7.04
N THR A 310 -26.18 4.67 -7.44
CA THR A 310 -27.39 4.55 -8.28
C THR A 310 -27.24 5.10 -9.69
N SER A 311 -26.06 5.61 -10.04
CA SER A 311 -25.74 6.21 -11.35
C SER A 311 -24.42 5.66 -11.87
N ASP A 312 -24.39 5.26 -13.14
CA ASP A 312 -23.19 4.74 -13.81
C ASP A 312 -22.03 5.75 -13.76
N GLY A 313 -22.33 7.06 -13.86
CA GLY A 313 -21.32 8.13 -13.86
C GLY A 313 -20.57 8.30 -12.53
N ASP A 314 -21.13 7.78 -11.44
CA ASP A 314 -20.57 7.96 -10.09
C ASP A 314 -19.60 6.83 -9.70
N VAL A 315 -19.57 5.72 -10.44
CA VAL A 315 -18.86 4.49 -10.05
C VAL A 315 -17.36 4.73 -9.87
N ALA A 316 -16.71 5.38 -10.84
CA ALA A 316 -15.26 5.61 -10.79
C ALA A 316 -14.86 6.49 -9.59
N ALA A 317 -15.63 7.54 -9.30
CA ALA A 317 -15.41 8.40 -8.15
C ALA A 317 -15.73 7.68 -6.81
N ALA A 318 -16.75 6.81 -6.80
CA ALA A 318 -17.09 5.99 -5.64
C ALA A 318 -15.96 5.02 -5.30
N VAL A 319 -15.42 4.31 -6.30
CA VAL A 319 -14.29 3.39 -6.13
C VAL A 319 -13.02 4.13 -5.74
N ALA A 320 -12.66 5.22 -6.44
CA ALA A 320 -11.50 6.04 -6.08
C ALA A 320 -11.54 6.50 -4.62
N SER A 321 -12.71 6.94 -4.15
CA SER A 321 -12.89 7.33 -2.76
C SER A 321 -12.86 6.16 -1.78
N ALA A 322 -13.44 5.00 -2.11
CA ALA A 322 -13.37 3.82 -1.25
C ALA A 322 -11.92 3.31 -1.09
N LEU A 323 -11.04 3.67 -2.03
CA LEU A 323 -9.62 3.38 -2.02
C LEU A 323 -8.75 4.50 -1.42
N GLY A 324 -9.32 5.65 -1.02
CA GLY A 324 -8.54 6.79 -0.51
C GLY A 324 -7.75 7.56 -1.57
N ALA A 325 -8.09 7.42 -2.86
CA ALA A 325 -7.26 7.87 -3.98
C ALA A 325 -7.19 9.41 -4.21
N GLY A 326 -7.81 10.21 -3.35
CA GLY A 326 -7.73 11.68 -3.35
C GLY A 326 -6.95 12.27 -2.18
N GLU A 327 -6.52 11.42 -1.24
CA GLU A 327 -6.20 11.82 0.14
C GLU A 327 -4.68 12.06 0.34
N GLY A 328 -3.86 11.84 -0.70
CA GLY A 328 -2.38 11.85 -0.62
C GLY A 328 -1.64 12.95 -1.41
N ARG A 329 -2.26 14.08 -1.75
CA ARG A 329 -1.63 15.11 -2.61
C ARG A 329 -1.72 16.55 -2.10
N HIS A 330 -1.43 16.82 -0.83
CA HIS A 330 -1.21 18.20 -0.39
C HIS A 330 -0.09 18.31 0.64
N GLY A 331 1.16 18.48 0.16
CA GLY A 331 2.03 19.47 0.79
C GLY A 331 1.50 20.85 0.41
N ALA A 332 1.55 21.81 1.33
CA ALA A 332 1.25 23.20 1.00
C ALA A 332 1.98 23.59 -0.29
N VAL A 333 1.29 24.22 -1.23
CA VAL A 333 1.75 24.57 -2.60
C VAL A 333 1.69 23.44 -3.64
N SER A 334 0.51 22.85 -3.89
CA SER A 334 0.16 22.41 -5.27
C SER A 334 -1.33 22.15 -5.42
N GLY A 335 -2.04 23.09 -6.04
CA GLY A 335 -3.45 23.00 -6.40
C GLY A 335 -3.66 21.98 -7.52
N HIS A 336 -3.64 20.70 -7.17
CA HIS A 336 -3.98 19.61 -8.08
C HIS A 336 -5.44 19.74 -8.49
N ALA A 337 -5.70 19.91 -9.80
CA ALA A 337 -6.99 19.57 -10.38
C ALA A 337 -7.29 18.08 -10.12
N PRO A 338 -8.57 17.65 -10.05
CA PRO A 338 -8.90 16.29 -9.65
C PRO A 338 -8.16 15.30 -10.54
N ALA A 339 -7.37 14.41 -9.94
CA ALA A 339 -6.88 13.25 -10.64
C ALA A 339 -8.10 12.58 -11.27
N ASP A 340 -8.04 12.29 -12.58
CA ASP A 340 -8.99 11.40 -13.22
C ASP A 340 -9.23 10.21 -12.29
N PRO A 341 -10.48 9.91 -11.87
CA PRO A 341 -10.75 8.90 -10.84
C PRO A 341 -10.12 7.54 -11.17
N VAL A 342 -10.00 7.20 -12.45
CA VAL A 342 -9.33 5.96 -12.88
C VAL A 342 -7.83 6.01 -12.58
N SER A 343 -7.17 7.11 -12.95
CA SER A 343 -5.75 7.35 -12.63
C SER A 343 -5.48 7.36 -11.13
N ALA A 344 -6.42 7.87 -10.34
CA ALA A 344 -6.37 7.86 -8.88
C ALA A 344 -6.42 6.41 -8.35
N VAL A 345 -7.40 5.61 -8.79
CA VAL A 345 -7.53 4.18 -8.45
C VAL A 345 -6.25 3.41 -8.79
N LEU A 346 -5.67 3.64 -9.98
CA LEU A 346 -4.41 3.01 -10.38
C LEU A 346 -3.23 3.42 -9.49
N GLY A 347 -3.20 4.67 -9.05
CA GLY A 347 -2.21 5.16 -8.10
C GLY A 347 -2.22 4.40 -6.78
N VAL A 348 -3.41 4.11 -6.23
CA VAL A 348 -3.57 3.34 -4.99
C VAL A 348 -3.25 1.86 -5.19
N LEU A 349 -3.74 1.24 -6.26
CA LEU A 349 -3.50 -0.17 -6.55
C LEU A 349 -2.00 -0.47 -6.81
N GLY A 350 -1.23 0.55 -7.19
CA GLY A 350 0.20 0.47 -7.42
C GLY A 350 0.59 -0.33 -8.67
N SER A 351 1.90 -0.51 -8.86
CA SER A 351 2.43 -1.26 -10.01
C SER A 351 2.52 -2.77 -9.76
N GLY A 352 2.27 -3.24 -8.53
CA GLY A 352 2.32 -4.66 -8.15
C GLY A 352 1.02 -5.44 -8.43
N PRO A 353 1.02 -6.78 -8.23
CA PRO A 353 -0.18 -7.60 -8.35
C PRO A 353 -1.24 -7.23 -7.31
N ALA A 354 -2.37 -6.69 -7.76
CA ALA A 354 -3.48 -6.25 -6.92
C ALA A 354 -4.82 -6.85 -7.37
N LEU A 355 -5.71 -7.10 -6.42
CA LEU A 355 -7.08 -7.55 -6.66
C LEU A 355 -8.07 -6.48 -6.19
N LEU A 356 -8.84 -5.92 -7.13
CA LEU A 356 -9.97 -5.06 -6.82
C LEU A 356 -11.26 -5.88 -6.85
N VAL A 357 -12.02 -5.88 -5.76
CA VAL A 357 -13.29 -6.58 -5.65
C VAL A 357 -14.43 -5.57 -5.65
N LEU A 358 -15.31 -5.66 -6.64
CA LEU A 358 -16.50 -4.81 -6.79
C LEU A 358 -17.75 -5.63 -6.46
N ASP A 359 -18.43 -5.29 -5.36
CA ASP A 359 -19.66 -6.00 -4.96
C ASP A 359 -20.92 -5.20 -5.33
N ASN A 360 -21.97 -5.89 -5.74
CA ASN A 360 -23.29 -5.33 -6.08
C ASN A 360 -23.33 -4.46 -7.35
N CYS A 361 -22.72 -4.92 -8.45
CA CYS A 361 -22.67 -4.16 -9.71
C CYS A 361 -23.99 -4.13 -10.50
N GLU A 362 -25.05 -4.86 -10.10
CA GLU A 362 -26.28 -5.00 -10.89
C GLU A 362 -27.03 -3.71 -11.21
N HIS A 363 -26.89 -2.67 -10.37
CA HIS A 363 -27.55 -1.37 -10.58
C HIS A 363 -26.72 -0.39 -11.42
N VAL A 364 -25.44 -0.70 -11.65
CA VAL A 364 -24.45 0.19 -12.31
C VAL A 364 -23.53 -0.57 -13.26
N ILE A 365 -24.10 -1.53 -14.00
CA ILE A 365 -23.35 -2.47 -14.84
C ILE A 365 -22.47 -1.72 -15.85
N ARG A 366 -22.98 -0.63 -16.46
CA ARG A 366 -22.22 0.12 -17.47
C ARG A 366 -21.07 0.88 -16.83
N GLY A 367 -21.32 1.60 -15.74
CA GLY A 367 -20.28 2.34 -15.02
C GLY A 367 -19.18 1.44 -14.46
N ALA A 368 -19.55 0.26 -13.95
CA ALA A 368 -18.60 -0.75 -13.51
C ALA A 368 -17.78 -1.32 -14.68
N ALA A 369 -18.42 -1.64 -15.81
CA ALA A 369 -17.73 -2.12 -17.01
C ALA A 369 -16.72 -1.10 -17.54
N ASP A 370 -17.11 0.17 -17.65
CA ASP A 370 -16.25 1.26 -18.15
C ASP A 370 -15.02 1.45 -17.24
N LEU A 371 -15.21 1.46 -15.92
CA LEU A 371 -14.11 1.53 -14.96
C LEU A 371 -13.16 0.34 -15.09
N VAL A 372 -13.70 -0.89 -15.10
CA VAL A 372 -12.90 -2.11 -15.18
C VAL A 372 -12.12 -2.15 -16.50
N GLN A 373 -12.74 -1.76 -17.62
CA GLN A 373 -12.06 -1.68 -18.91
C GLN A 373 -10.87 -0.73 -18.87
N ALA A 374 -11.05 0.46 -18.27
CA ALA A 374 -10.00 1.44 -18.15
C ALA A 374 -8.84 0.94 -17.25
N LEU A 375 -9.13 0.33 -16.10
CA LEU A 375 -8.12 -0.22 -15.19
C LEU A 375 -7.32 -1.37 -15.82
N ILE A 376 -8.01 -2.27 -16.51
CA ILE A 376 -7.39 -3.46 -17.12
C ILE A 376 -6.53 -3.06 -18.32
N SER A 377 -6.90 -2.00 -19.05
CA SER A 377 -6.12 -1.48 -20.18
C SER A 377 -4.85 -0.76 -19.73
N SER A 378 -4.89 -0.09 -18.57
CA SER A 378 -3.80 0.76 -18.08
C SER A 378 -2.76 0.06 -17.20
N SER A 379 -3.09 -1.07 -16.57
CA SER A 379 -2.15 -1.87 -15.78
C SER A 379 -2.22 -3.32 -16.21
N LYS A 380 -1.09 -4.05 -16.23
CA LYS A 380 -1.06 -5.51 -16.48
C LYS A 380 -1.20 -6.35 -15.20
N ASN A 381 -1.03 -5.72 -14.04
CA ASN A 381 -0.92 -6.40 -12.75
C ASN A 381 -2.22 -6.31 -11.90
N VAL A 382 -3.19 -5.51 -12.33
CA VAL A 382 -4.51 -5.42 -11.68
C VAL A 382 -5.41 -6.56 -12.17
N ARG A 383 -6.06 -7.23 -11.22
CA ARG A 383 -7.18 -8.15 -11.47
C ARG A 383 -8.44 -7.61 -10.81
N VAL A 384 -9.59 -7.92 -11.39
CA VAL A 384 -10.89 -7.51 -10.89
C VAL A 384 -11.77 -8.73 -10.64
N LEU A 385 -12.39 -8.79 -9.47
CA LEU A 385 -13.45 -9.72 -9.12
C LEU A 385 -14.75 -8.94 -8.89
N ALA A 386 -15.76 -9.16 -9.72
CA ALA A 386 -17.05 -8.47 -9.58
C ALA A 386 -18.17 -9.43 -9.13
N THR A 387 -19.19 -8.92 -8.43
CA THR A 387 -20.46 -9.63 -8.22
C THR A 387 -21.61 -8.89 -8.88
N SER A 388 -22.50 -9.62 -9.56
CA SER A 388 -23.66 -9.03 -10.25
C SER A 388 -24.75 -10.08 -10.49
N ARG A 389 -25.95 -9.64 -10.90
CA ARG A 389 -27.01 -10.51 -11.43
C ARG A 389 -26.77 -10.92 -12.89
N ALA A 390 -26.00 -10.14 -13.63
CA ALA A 390 -25.65 -10.37 -15.03
C ALA A 390 -24.16 -10.05 -15.26
N ALA A 391 -23.59 -10.59 -16.35
CA ALA A 391 -22.21 -10.27 -16.74
C ALA A 391 -22.06 -8.75 -17.02
N LEU A 392 -20.85 -8.22 -16.81
CA LEU A 392 -20.52 -6.83 -17.12
C LEU A 392 -20.49 -6.57 -18.63
N GLY A 393 -20.27 -7.62 -19.44
CA GLY A 393 -20.28 -7.54 -20.89
C GLY A 393 -18.92 -7.17 -21.50
N LEU A 394 -17.82 -7.42 -20.78
CA LEU A 394 -16.46 -7.14 -21.26
C LEU A 394 -15.92 -8.33 -22.06
N THR A 395 -15.19 -8.08 -23.14
CA THR A 395 -14.60 -9.13 -23.99
C THR A 395 -13.58 -10.02 -23.26
N SER A 396 -12.94 -9.51 -22.22
CA SER A 396 -11.93 -10.22 -21.41
C SER A 396 -12.47 -10.76 -20.08
N GLU A 397 -13.79 -10.77 -19.91
CA GLU A 397 -14.49 -11.25 -18.71
C GLU A 397 -14.61 -12.77 -18.68
N ALA A 398 -14.15 -13.39 -17.60
CA ALA A 398 -14.51 -14.75 -17.24
C ALA A 398 -15.74 -14.73 -16.34
N VAL A 399 -16.86 -15.24 -16.84
CA VAL A 399 -18.11 -15.29 -16.09
C VAL A 399 -18.19 -16.60 -15.33
N TYR A 400 -18.28 -16.53 -14.00
CA TYR A 400 -18.55 -17.68 -13.14
C TYR A 400 -20.00 -17.65 -12.67
N ALA A 401 -20.83 -18.53 -13.24
CA ALA A 401 -22.19 -18.71 -12.78
C ALA A 401 -22.19 -19.53 -11.48
N LEU A 402 -22.47 -18.88 -10.36
CA LEU A 402 -22.45 -19.52 -9.05
C LEU A 402 -23.58 -20.56 -8.97
N PRO A 403 -23.27 -21.87 -8.81
CA PRO A 403 -24.30 -22.90 -8.72
C PRO A 403 -25.14 -22.77 -7.45
N GLU A 404 -26.30 -23.41 -7.46
CA GLU A 404 -27.15 -23.59 -6.28
C GLU A 404 -26.45 -24.52 -5.26
N LEU A 405 -26.84 -24.43 -3.98
CA LEU A 405 -26.35 -25.38 -3.00
C LEU A 405 -26.90 -26.77 -3.31
N ARG A 406 -26.04 -27.78 -3.15
CA ARG A 406 -26.45 -29.18 -3.19
C ARG A 406 -27.43 -29.46 -2.05
N LEU A 407 -28.37 -30.38 -2.27
CA LEU A 407 -29.44 -30.68 -1.31
C LEU A 407 -28.89 -31.05 0.07
N ASP A 408 -27.83 -31.85 0.15
CA ASP A 408 -27.19 -32.23 1.40
C ASP A 408 -26.60 -31.02 2.14
N THR A 409 -25.96 -30.08 1.43
CA THR A 409 -25.48 -28.82 2.01
C THR A 409 -26.64 -27.91 2.44
N SER A 410 -27.74 -27.84 1.67
CA SER A 410 -28.94 -27.12 2.08
C SER A 410 -29.57 -27.71 3.35
N VAL A 411 -29.61 -29.04 3.47
CA VAL A 411 -30.08 -29.76 4.66
C VAL A 411 -29.16 -29.49 5.86
N GLU A 412 -27.85 -29.46 5.65
CA GLU A 412 -26.87 -29.11 6.68
C GLU A 412 -27.07 -27.66 7.16
N LEU A 413 -27.12 -26.69 6.24
CA LEU A 413 -27.36 -25.29 6.54
C LEU A 413 -28.69 -25.09 7.28
N PHE A 414 -29.77 -25.73 6.81
CA PHE A 414 -31.07 -25.72 7.46
C PHE A 414 -30.97 -26.27 8.89
N THR A 415 -30.30 -27.40 9.07
CA THR A 415 -30.15 -28.05 10.37
C THR A 415 -29.39 -27.18 11.36
N GLN A 416 -28.26 -26.59 10.94
CA GLN A 416 -27.47 -25.67 11.76
C GLN A 416 -28.31 -24.47 12.19
N ARG A 417 -29.01 -23.83 11.25
CA ARG A 417 -29.82 -22.63 11.50
C ARG A 417 -31.09 -22.91 12.30
N ALA A 418 -31.76 -24.03 12.04
CA ALA A 418 -32.97 -24.45 12.77
C ALA A 418 -32.68 -24.78 14.23
N ARG A 419 -31.54 -25.44 14.52
CA ARG A 419 -31.09 -25.71 15.89
C ARG A 419 -30.68 -24.45 16.63
N ALA A 420 -30.04 -23.51 15.93
CA ALA A 420 -29.75 -22.18 16.47
C ALA A 420 -31.04 -21.40 16.80
N ALA A 421 -32.07 -21.52 15.96
CA ALA A 421 -33.35 -20.84 16.15
C ALA A 421 -34.21 -21.45 17.28
N ARG A 422 -34.22 -22.79 17.42
CA ARG A 422 -34.92 -23.51 18.51
C ARG A 422 -34.09 -24.71 18.98
N PRO A 423 -33.31 -24.58 20.07
CA PRO A 423 -32.62 -25.70 20.69
C PRO A 423 -33.61 -26.83 21.03
N GLY A 424 -33.32 -28.05 20.59
CA GLY A 424 -34.19 -29.22 20.83
C GLY A 424 -35.29 -29.47 19.79
N VAL A 425 -35.33 -28.71 18.69
CA VAL A 425 -36.25 -29.02 17.57
C VAL A 425 -36.07 -30.45 17.05
N LYS A 426 -37.19 -31.15 16.84
CA LYS A 426 -37.23 -32.39 16.05
C LYS A 426 -37.11 -32.08 14.56
N LEU A 427 -36.09 -32.64 13.91
CA LEU A 427 -35.79 -32.47 12.49
C LEU A 427 -35.88 -33.84 11.79
N PRO A 428 -37.08 -34.29 11.38
CA PRO A 428 -37.24 -35.54 10.65
C PRO A 428 -36.48 -35.46 9.31
N PRO A 429 -35.54 -36.37 9.00
CA PRO A 429 -34.70 -36.27 7.81
C PRO A 429 -35.48 -36.12 6.50
N GLU A 430 -36.57 -36.88 6.34
CA GLU A 430 -37.43 -36.84 5.15
C GLU A 430 -38.11 -35.48 4.97
N ALA A 431 -38.69 -34.93 6.03
CA ALA A 431 -39.36 -33.62 5.99
C ALA A 431 -38.37 -32.46 5.76
N VAL A 432 -37.14 -32.57 6.28
CA VAL A 432 -36.08 -31.58 6.03
C VAL A 432 -35.61 -31.66 4.58
N ALA A 433 -35.39 -32.85 4.04
CA ALA A 433 -35.01 -33.04 2.65
C ALA A 433 -36.10 -32.54 1.68
N GLU A 434 -37.38 -32.83 1.96
CA GLU A 434 -38.52 -32.31 1.19
C GLU A 434 -38.57 -30.78 1.22
N LEU A 435 -38.44 -30.18 2.40
CA LEU A 435 -38.40 -28.73 2.55
C LEU A 435 -37.23 -28.11 1.77
N CYS A 436 -36.01 -28.60 1.98
CA CYS A 436 -34.82 -28.09 1.28
C CYS A 436 -34.92 -28.27 -0.24
N GLY A 437 -35.58 -29.34 -0.72
CA GLY A 437 -35.87 -29.56 -2.13
C GLY A 437 -36.78 -28.49 -2.75
N HIS A 438 -37.70 -27.92 -1.96
CA HIS A 438 -38.57 -26.82 -2.40
C HIS A 438 -37.89 -25.44 -2.39
N LEU A 439 -36.69 -25.29 -1.80
CA LEU A 439 -36.02 -23.99 -1.63
C LEU A 439 -34.98 -23.70 -2.73
N ASP A 440 -34.96 -24.50 -3.80
CA ASP A 440 -34.10 -24.37 -4.99
C ASP A 440 -32.61 -24.16 -4.68
N GLY A 441 -32.13 -24.72 -3.57
CA GLY A 441 -30.73 -24.60 -3.16
C GLY A 441 -30.25 -23.17 -2.88
N LEU A 442 -31.16 -22.20 -2.65
CA LEU A 442 -30.81 -20.82 -2.32
C LEU A 442 -30.49 -20.70 -0.81
N PRO A 443 -29.23 -20.41 -0.41
CA PRO A 443 -28.84 -20.28 1.00
C PRO A 443 -29.75 -19.35 1.79
N LEU A 444 -30.09 -18.18 1.22
CA LEU A 444 -30.97 -17.23 1.90
C LEU A 444 -32.39 -17.80 2.13
N ALA A 445 -32.96 -18.50 1.14
CA ALA A 445 -34.27 -19.12 1.30
C ALA A 445 -34.25 -20.20 2.39
N VAL A 446 -33.16 -20.96 2.48
CA VAL A 446 -32.90 -21.94 3.54
C VAL A 446 -32.84 -21.28 4.92
N GLU A 447 -32.09 -20.18 5.07
CA GLU A 447 -31.98 -19.47 6.33
C GLU A 447 -33.32 -18.86 6.78
N LEU A 448 -34.07 -18.24 5.84
CA LEU A 448 -35.41 -17.70 6.10
C LEU A 448 -36.40 -18.78 6.52
N ALA A 449 -36.37 -19.96 5.87
CA ALA A 449 -37.21 -21.10 6.24
C ALA A 449 -36.81 -21.69 7.61
N ALA A 450 -35.51 -21.81 7.89
CA ALA A 450 -34.99 -22.32 9.16
C ALA A 450 -35.38 -21.44 10.35
N ALA A 451 -35.42 -20.12 10.17
CA ALA A 451 -35.88 -19.18 11.21
C ALA A 451 -37.32 -19.47 11.67
N ARG A 452 -38.17 -20.06 10.82
CA ARG A 452 -39.59 -20.36 11.09
C ARG A 452 -39.79 -21.52 12.06
N VAL A 453 -38.75 -22.31 12.27
CA VAL A 453 -38.75 -23.41 13.23
C VAL A 453 -39.03 -22.93 14.65
N ARG A 454 -38.83 -21.65 14.97
CA ARG A 454 -39.23 -21.07 16.26
C ARG A 454 -40.70 -21.32 16.60
N VAL A 455 -41.58 -21.22 15.59
CA VAL A 455 -43.05 -21.23 15.78
C VAL A 455 -43.76 -22.38 15.08
N LEU A 456 -43.11 -23.05 14.12
CA LEU A 456 -43.70 -24.15 13.35
C LEU A 456 -42.82 -25.42 13.41
N SER A 457 -43.42 -26.57 13.13
CA SER A 457 -42.69 -27.81 12.87
C SER A 457 -42.22 -27.88 11.41
N VAL A 458 -41.15 -28.62 11.13
CA VAL A 458 -40.61 -28.76 9.76
C VAL A 458 -41.66 -29.27 8.75
N PRO A 459 -42.51 -30.28 9.08
CA PRO A 459 -43.57 -30.71 8.17
C PRO A 459 -44.61 -29.62 7.85
N GLU A 460 -44.95 -28.77 8.82
CA GLU A 460 -45.88 -27.65 8.60
C GLU A 460 -45.27 -26.58 7.69
N ILE A 461 -43.96 -26.33 7.82
CA ILE A 461 -43.22 -25.42 6.96
C ILE A 461 -43.19 -25.95 5.52
N ALA A 462 -42.83 -27.23 5.33
CA ALA A 462 -42.79 -27.88 4.01
C ALA A 462 -44.14 -27.78 3.27
N ARG A 463 -45.24 -28.13 3.95
CA ARG A 463 -46.59 -28.07 3.38
C ARG A 463 -46.98 -26.65 2.96
N ARG A 464 -46.82 -25.66 3.85
CA ARG A 464 -47.25 -24.27 3.60
C ARG A 464 -46.46 -23.59 2.50
N ILE A 465 -45.17 -23.89 2.38
CA ILE A 465 -44.31 -23.39 1.30
C ILE A 465 -44.70 -24.05 -0.04
N GLY A 466 -44.92 -25.36 -0.06
CA GLY A 466 -45.40 -26.08 -1.24
C GLY A 466 -46.72 -25.54 -1.80
N ASP A 467 -47.69 -25.24 -0.92
CA ASP A 467 -48.98 -24.65 -1.30
C ASP A 467 -48.81 -23.27 -1.99
N ARG A 468 -47.87 -22.43 -1.53
CA ARG A 468 -47.57 -21.14 -2.17
C ARG A 468 -46.87 -21.27 -3.51
N PHE A 469 -45.95 -22.22 -3.66
CA PHE A 469 -45.33 -22.50 -4.94
C PHE A 469 -46.34 -23.03 -5.97
N ALA A 470 -47.38 -23.72 -5.53
CA ALA A 470 -48.49 -24.09 -6.40
C ALA A 470 -49.30 -22.86 -6.88
N LEU A 471 -49.52 -21.87 -6.01
CA LEU A 471 -50.22 -20.62 -6.34
C LEU A 471 -49.41 -19.71 -7.29
N LEU A 472 -48.10 -19.56 -7.08
CA LEU A 472 -47.21 -18.74 -7.91
C LEU A 472 -46.91 -19.34 -9.30
N ARG A 473 -47.16 -20.65 -9.50
CA ARG A 473 -47.11 -21.28 -10.82
C ARG A 473 -48.27 -20.86 -11.74
N GLY A 474 -49.33 -20.25 -11.19
CA GLY A 474 -50.52 -19.81 -11.92
C GLY A 474 -50.52 -18.35 -12.41
N GLY A 475 -49.68 -17.46 -11.85
CA GLY A 475 -49.70 -16.02 -12.14
C GLY A 475 -48.33 -15.48 -12.57
N ALA A 476 -48.26 -14.88 -13.76
CA ALA A 476 -47.08 -14.29 -14.43
C ALA A 476 -46.00 -15.28 -14.93
N ARG A 477 -45.94 -15.47 -16.26
CA ARG A 477 -45.01 -16.38 -16.97
C ARG A 477 -43.63 -15.78 -17.28
N ASP A 478 -43.39 -14.51 -16.95
CA ASP A 478 -42.23 -13.75 -17.46
C ASP A 478 -41.09 -13.55 -16.43
N VAL A 479 -41.16 -14.15 -15.23
CA VAL A 479 -40.08 -14.07 -14.22
C VAL A 479 -39.39 -15.43 -14.06
N PRO A 480 -38.03 -15.50 -14.05
CA PRO A 480 -37.30 -16.74 -13.84
C PRO A 480 -37.79 -17.50 -12.59
N GLU A 481 -38.02 -18.81 -12.69
CA GLU A 481 -38.54 -19.67 -11.61
C GLU A 481 -37.84 -19.45 -10.25
N ARG A 482 -36.53 -19.22 -10.28
CA ARG A 482 -35.66 -19.11 -9.10
C ARG A 482 -35.87 -17.80 -8.33
N HIS A 483 -36.20 -16.70 -9.03
CA HIS A 483 -36.54 -15.43 -8.37
C HIS A 483 -37.92 -15.51 -7.71
N ARG A 484 -38.83 -16.34 -8.27
CA ARG A 484 -40.13 -16.63 -7.65
C ARG A 484 -39.97 -17.41 -6.35
N THR A 485 -38.99 -18.30 -6.24
CA THR A 485 -38.76 -19.09 -5.02
C THR A 485 -38.38 -18.25 -3.81
N LEU A 486 -37.34 -17.42 -3.96
CA LEU A 486 -36.93 -16.50 -2.88
C LEU A 486 -38.02 -15.46 -2.57
N HIS A 487 -38.68 -14.91 -3.59
CA HIS A 487 -39.80 -13.99 -3.41
C HIS A 487 -40.97 -14.64 -2.66
N ALA A 488 -41.30 -15.91 -2.92
CA ALA A 488 -42.36 -16.62 -2.20
C ALA A 488 -42.02 -16.82 -0.71
N VAL A 489 -40.76 -17.13 -0.40
CA VAL A 489 -40.30 -17.34 0.98
C VAL A 489 -40.28 -16.01 1.75
N VAL A 490 -39.86 -14.93 1.10
CA VAL A 490 -39.94 -13.56 1.66
C VAL A 490 -41.40 -13.14 1.83
N GLU A 491 -42.26 -13.35 0.82
CA GLU A 491 -43.69 -13.04 0.89
C GLU A 491 -44.41 -13.87 1.96
N TRP A 492 -44.02 -15.12 2.16
CA TRP A 492 -44.55 -15.93 3.25
C TRP A 492 -44.09 -15.43 4.62
N SER A 493 -42.79 -15.11 4.74
CA SER A 493 -42.23 -14.52 5.97
C SER A 493 -42.94 -13.21 6.32
N TRP A 494 -43.20 -12.38 5.31
CA TRP A 494 -44.00 -11.16 5.39
C TRP A 494 -45.44 -11.42 5.87
N ASN A 495 -46.11 -12.41 5.28
CA ASN A 495 -47.50 -12.71 5.62
C ASN A 495 -47.69 -13.24 7.05
N LEU A 496 -46.62 -13.72 7.69
CA LEU A 496 -46.62 -14.12 9.10
C LEU A 496 -46.36 -12.96 10.07
N LEU A 497 -45.93 -11.80 9.57
CA LEU A 497 -45.76 -10.61 10.38
C LEU A 497 -47.13 -10.01 10.74
N VAL A 498 -47.20 -9.48 11.96
CA VAL A 498 -48.25 -8.53 12.37
C VAL A 498 -48.10 -7.24 11.57
N GLU A 499 -49.18 -6.45 11.47
CA GLU A 499 -49.19 -5.30 10.57
C GLU A 499 -48.12 -4.25 10.94
N ASP A 500 -47.86 -4.04 12.24
CA ASP A 500 -46.83 -3.10 12.70
C ASP A 500 -45.42 -3.49 12.22
N ALA A 501 -45.09 -4.78 12.26
CA ALA A 501 -43.81 -5.29 11.76
C ALA A 501 -43.71 -5.24 10.22
N ARG A 502 -44.84 -5.35 9.50
CA ARG A 502 -44.86 -5.13 8.05
C ARG A 502 -44.65 -3.66 7.71
N ALA A 503 -45.35 -2.75 8.40
CA ALA A 503 -45.18 -1.31 8.24
C ALA A 503 -43.73 -0.87 8.56
N ALA A 504 -43.12 -1.49 9.58
CA ALA A 504 -41.71 -1.29 9.90
C ALA A 504 -40.78 -1.69 8.75
N LEU A 505 -40.96 -2.87 8.14
CA LEU A 505 -40.15 -3.27 6.98
C LEU A 505 -40.32 -2.35 5.77
N ARG A 506 -41.56 -1.90 5.45
CA ARG A 506 -41.79 -0.92 4.36
C ARG A 506 -40.99 0.35 4.63
N THR A 507 -41.10 0.87 5.85
CA THR A 507 -40.45 2.12 6.23
C THR A 507 -38.92 1.97 6.22
N LEU A 508 -38.36 0.95 6.89
CA LEU A 508 -36.92 0.71 6.99
C LEU A 508 -36.26 0.38 5.65
N SER A 509 -37.02 -0.07 4.64
CA SER A 509 -36.46 -0.37 3.31
C SER A 509 -35.95 0.87 2.54
N VAL A 510 -36.19 2.07 3.07
CA VAL A 510 -35.64 3.34 2.56
C VAL A 510 -34.12 3.44 2.77
N PHE A 511 -33.56 2.75 3.77
CA PHE A 511 -32.12 2.76 4.05
C PHE A 511 -31.35 1.85 3.07
N PRO A 512 -30.34 2.36 2.33
CA PRO A 512 -29.59 1.60 1.35
C PRO A 512 -28.57 0.61 1.95
N GLY A 513 -27.86 1.01 3.02
CA GLY A 513 -26.67 0.30 3.52
C GLY A 513 -26.76 -0.27 4.94
N GLY A 514 -27.94 -0.21 5.55
CA GLY A 514 -28.16 -0.49 6.98
C GLY A 514 -28.31 0.78 7.81
N PHE A 515 -28.58 0.65 9.10
CA PHE A 515 -28.95 1.76 9.99
C PHE A 515 -28.67 1.41 11.45
N SER A 516 -28.54 2.44 12.30
CA SER A 516 -28.43 2.29 13.75
C SER A 516 -29.78 2.08 14.42
N GLY A 517 -29.79 1.60 15.67
CA GLY A 517 -31.02 1.53 16.47
C GLY A 517 -31.69 2.90 16.65
N GLU A 518 -30.89 3.94 16.91
CA GLU A 518 -31.36 5.33 17.02
C GLU A 518 -32.03 5.83 15.73
N ALA A 519 -31.48 5.48 14.57
CA ALA A 519 -32.10 5.81 13.28
C ALA A 519 -33.45 5.10 13.09
N ALA A 520 -33.56 3.85 13.54
CA ALA A 520 -34.82 3.13 13.51
C ALA A 520 -35.85 3.71 14.49
N GLU A 521 -35.45 4.13 15.69
CA GLU A 521 -36.31 4.79 16.68
C GLU A 521 -36.94 6.06 16.13
N GLN A 522 -36.16 6.92 15.46
CA GLN A 522 -36.70 8.14 14.86
C GLN A 522 -37.65 7.86 13.69
N VAL A 523 -37.41 6.80 12.92
CA VAL A 523 -38.19 6.47 11.73
C VAL A 523 -39.43 5.61 12.04
N LEU A 524 -39.43 4.84 13.12
CA LEU A 524 -40.51 3.92 13.52
C LEU A 524 -41.28 4.38 14.77
N GLY A 525 -40.68 5.17 15.66
CA GLY A 525 -41.24 5.57 16.96
C GLY A 525 -40.82 4.65 18.11
N ASP A 526 -41.47 4.81 19.27
CA ASP A 526 -41.07 4.22 20.57
C ASP A 526 -40.98 2.67 20.57
N ASP A 527 -41.72 1.97 19.70
CA ASP A 527 -41.72 0.51 19.60
C ASP A 527 -40.59 -0.07 18.72
N ALA A 528 -39.69 0.78 18.20
CA ALA A 528 -38.66 0.38 17.24
C ALA A 528 -37.81 -0.80 17.73
N LEU A 529 -37.33 -0.78 18.97
CA LEU A 529 -36.48 -1.84 19.51
C LEU A 529 -37.17 -3.21 19.49
N PHE A 530 -38.44 -3.26 19.90
CA PHE A 530 -39.25 -4.48 19.89
C PHE A 530 -39.47 -4.98 18.46
N LEU A 531 -39.76 -4.08 17.53
CA LEU A 531 -39.94 -4.42 16.11
C LEU A 531 -38.63 -4.92 15.47
N LEU A 532 -37.49 -4.30 15.79
CA LEU A 532 -36.18 -4.74 15.32
C LEU A 532 -35.82 -6.13 15.86
N GLU A 533 -36.07 -6.40 17.14
CA GLU A 533 -35.87 -7.72 17.73
C GLU A 533 -36.73 -8.78 17.03
N GLN A 534 -38.01 -8.46 16.79
CA GLN A 534 -38.93 -9.35 16.07
C GLN A 534 -38.45 -9.64 14.63
N LEU A 535 -38.01 -8.61 13.90
CA LEU A 535 -37.55 -8.73 12.51
C LEU A 535 -36.20 -9.47 12.42
N ALA A 536 -35.26 -9.20 13.33
CA ALA A 536 -33.99 -9.90 13.42
C ALA A 536 -34.17 -11.37 13.82
N GLY A 537 -35.06 -11.65 14.79
CA GLY A 537 -35.42 -13.02 15.19
C GLY A 537 -36.03 -13.85 14.07
N GLN A 538 -36.54 -13.18 13.03
CA GLN A 538 -37.11 -13.74 11.81
C GLN A 538 -36.15 -13.76 10.60
N SER A 539 -34.90 -13.34 10.79
CA SER A 539 -33.85 -13.24 9.76
C SER A 539 -34.21 -12.32 8.59
N LEU A 540 -35.10 -11.34 8.81
CA LEU A 540 -35.43 -10.28 7.84
C LEU A 540 -34.47 -9.10 7.96
N LEU A 541 -33.85 -8.95 9.13
CA LEU A 541 -32.72 -8.07 9.39
C LEU A 541 -31.52 -8.89 9.85
N THR A 542 -30.32 -8.45 9.46
CA THR A 542 -29.04 -8.93 9.98
C THR A 542 -28.50 -7.93 10.99
N VAL A 543 -27.81 -8.42 12.01
CA VAL A 543 -27.24 -7.63 13.10
C VAL A 543 -25.73 -7.83 13.10
N SER A 544 -24.97 -6.73 13.15
CA SER A 544 -23.51 -6.76 13.19
C SER A 544 -22.98 -5.74 14.20
N ASP A 545 -21.98 -6.14 14.98
CA ASP A 545 -21.21 -5.21 15.82
C ASP A 545 -20.22 -4.44 14.94
N ALA A 546 -20.28 -3.11 15.00
CA ALA A 546 -19.31 -2.20 14.41
C ALA A 546 -18.62 -1.40 15.54
N PRO A 547 -17.46 -0.76 15.27
CA PRO A 547 -16.80 0.11 16.26
C PRO A 547 -17.73 1.20 16.83
N VAL A 548 -18.69 1.64 16.01
CA VAL A 548 -19.71 2.65 16.34
C VAL A 548 -20.95 2.10 17.07
N GLY A 549 -20.99 0.79 17.35
CA GLY A 549 -22.12 0.09 17.96
C GLY A 549 -22.84 -0.88 17.03
N VAL A 550 -24.00 -1.37 17.47
CA VAL A 550 -24.81 -2.36 16.75
C VAL A 550 -25.45 -1.73 15.52
N ARG A 551 -25.24 -2.35 14.34
CA ARG A 551 -25.90 -1.97 13.09
C ARG A 551 -26.86 -3.05 12.61
N PHE A 552 -28.02 -2.60 12.14
CA PHE A 552 -29.01 -3.44 11.49
C PHE A 552 -28.90 -3.27 9.98
N ARG A 553 -29.03 -4.36 9.24
CA ARG A 553 -29.01 -4.32 7.77
C ARG A 553 -30.08 -5.24 7.21
N MET A 554 -30.93 -4.67 6.36
CA MET A 554 -31.89 -5.44 5.58
C MET A 554 -31.17 -6.07 4.38
N LEU A 555 -31.38 -7.38 4.19
CA LEU A 555 -30.85 -8.06 3.02
C LEU A 555 -31.49 -7.47 1.75
N GLU A 556 -30.70 -7.28 0.69
CA GLU A 556 -31.13 -6.56 -0.50
C GLU A 556 -32.43 -7.09 -1.11
N THR A 557 -32.59 -8.41 -1.20
CA THR A 557 -33.84 -9.01 -1.72
C THR A 557 -35.05 -8.75 -0.83
N VAL A 558 -34.86 -8.70 0.50
CA VAL A 558 -35.93 -8.33 1.45
C VAL A 558 -36.24 -6.84 1.34
N ARG A 559 -35.22 -6.01 1.10
CA ARG A 559 -35.36 -4.56 0.88
C ARG A 559 -36.13 -4.26 -0.39
N GLU A 560 -35.78 -4.89 -1.51
CA GLU A 560 -36.49 -4.74 -2.79
C GLU A 560 -37.96 -5.15 -2.66
N PHE A 561 -38.24 -6.30 -2.03
CA PHE A 561 -39.61 -6.73 -1.76
C PHE A 561 -40.37 -5.71 -0.90
N SER A 562 -39.75 -5.24 0.18
CA SER A 562 -40.38 -4.31 1.13
C SER A 562 -40.61 -2.93 0.50
N ALA A 563 -39.70 -2.47 -0.36
CA ALA A 563 -39.84 -1.24 -1.13
C ALA A 563 -40.97 -1.35 -2.17
N ALA A 564 -41.10 -2.50 -2.87
CA ALA A 564 -42.23 -2.74 -3.76
C ALA A 564 -43.57 -2.72 -3.00
N ARG A 565 -43.64 -3.36 -1.82
CA ARG A 565 -44.84 -3.31 -0.96
C ARG A 565 -45.13 -1.91 -0.42
N ARG A 566 -44.11 -1.11 -0.15
CA ARG A 566 -44.26 0.32 0.21
C ARG A 566 -44.89 1.11 -0.93
N ALA A 567 -44.43 0.91 -2.16
CA ALA A 567 -44.98 1.55 -3.34
C ALA A 567 -46.44 1.13 -3.59
N GLU A 568 -46.76 -0.17 -3.48
CA GLU A 568 -48.12 -0.70 -3.59
C GLU A 568 -49.07 -0.12 -2.53
N ALA A 569 -48.58 0.09 -1.31
CA ALA A 569 -49.32 0.69 -0.20
C ALA A 569 -49.48 2.22 -0.33
N GLY A 570 -48.80 2.86 -1.30
CA GLY A 570 -48.81 4.32 -1.46
C GLY A 570 -48.06 5.06 -0.34
N GLU A 571 -47.15 4.39 0.36
CA GLU A 571 -46.46 4.91 1.56
C GLU A 571 -45.06 5.50 1.26
N GLU A 572 -44.67 5.61 -0.01
CA GLU A 572 -43.34 6.09 -0.42
C GLU A 572 -43.00 7.46 0.18
N GLU A 573 -43.93 8.40 0.03
CA GLU A 573 -43.77 9.79 0.49
C GLU A 573 -43.64 9.89 2.01
N ALA A 574 -44.41 9.08 2.75
CA ALA A 574 -44.37 9.05 4.20
C ALA A 574 -43.04 8.46 4.72
N ALA A 575 -42.55 7.38 4.11
CA ALA A 575 -41.28 6.78 4.50
C ALA A 575 -40.08 7.67 4.16
N VAL A 576 -40.05 8.25 2.96
CA VAL A 576 -39.02 9.21 2.56
C VAL A 576 -39.06 10.45 3.46
N GLY A 577 -40.25 10.95 3.83
CA GLY A 577 -40.40 12.05 4.77
C GLY A 577 -39.79 11.77 6.15
N ARG A 578 -40.04 10.58 6.73
CA ARG A 578 -39.42 10.16 8.00
C ARG A 578 -37.91 9.98 7.89
N PHE A 579 -37.44 9.41 6.78
CA PHE A 579 -36.01 9.26 6.49
C PHE A 579 -35.29 10.61 6.38
N LEU A 580 -35.87 11.58 5.66
CA LEU A 580 -35.32 12.92 5.55
C LEU A 580 -35.34 13.66 6.89
N ALA A 581 -36.40 13.48 7.71
CA ALA A 581 -36.46 14.05 9.05
C ALA A 581 -35.31 13.50 9.93
N TRP A 582 -35.11 12.18 9.96
CA TRP A 582 -33.96 11.57 10.65
C TRP A 582 -32.63 12.13 10.13
N ALA A 583 -32.45 12.18 8.81
CA ALA A 583 -31.19 12.61 8.21
C ALA A 583 -30.88 14.09 8.52
N ARG A 584 -31.91 14.94 8.52
CA ARG A 584 -31.82 16.34 8.94
C ARG A 584 -31.45 16.47 10.41
N ASP A 585 -32.13 15.74 11.29
CA ASP A 585 -31.90 15.80 12.73
C ASP A 585 -30.52 15.24 13.10
N PHE A 586 -30.07 14.20 12.40
CA PHE A 586 -28.69 13.71 12.44
C PHE A 586 -27.69 14.80 12.01
N GLY A 587 -28.00 15.51 10.93
CA GLY A 587 -27.21 16.64 10.45
C GLY A 587 -27.09 17.77 11.49
N LEU A 588 -28.21 18.17 12.09
CA LEU A 588 -28.26 19.19 13.14
C LEU A 588 -27.43 18.80 14.35
N ALA A 589 -27.51 17.54 14.78
CA ALA A 589 -26.78 17.06 15.95
C ALA A 589 -25.26 16.97 15.74
N HIS A 590 -24.77 16.87 14.50
CA HIS A 590 -23.37 16.53 14.21
C HIS A 590 -22.63 17.52 13.27
N HIS A 591 -23.27 18.62 12.85
CA HIS A 591 -22.72 19.54 11.84
C HIS A 591 -21.37 20.20 12.19
N ASP A 592 -21.08 20.44 13.48
CA ASP A 592 -19.88 21.15 13.94
C ASP A 592 -18.98 20.31 14.87
N VAL A 593 -19.41 19.09 15.22
CA VAL A 593 -18.75 18.23 16.23
C VAL A 593 -17.32 17.84 15.85
N LEU A 594 -17.02 17.74 14.55
CA LEU A 594 -15.67 17.47 14.04
C LEU A 594 -14.67 18.61 14.32
N PHE A 595 -15.15 19.79 14.71
CA PHE A 595 -14.33 20.94 15.10
C PHE A 595 -14.32 21.17 16.63
N GLY A 596 -14.88 20.24 17.41
CA GLY A 596 -14.88 20.20 18.87
C GLY A 596 -13.74 19.36 19.48
N SER A 597 -13.84 19.04 20.78
CA SER A 597 -12.75 18.41 21.57
C SER A 597 -12.70 16.87 21.52
N GLU A 598 -13.72 16.17 21.01
CA GLU A 598 -13.77 14.70 20.93
C GLU A 598 -14.20 14.19 19.53
N PRO A 599 -13.33 14.29 18.50
CA PRO A 599 -13.74 14.07 17.11
C PRO A 599 -13.90 12.60 16.69
N LEU A 600 -13.23 11.64 17.34
CA LEU A 600 -13.04 10.28 16.79
C LEU A 600 -14.31 9.42 16.67
N ALA A 601 -15.00 9.18 17.79
CA ALA A 601 -16.16 8.29 17.80
C ALA A 601 -17.33 8.84 16.96
N VAL A 602 -17.44 10.18 16.91
CA VAL A 602 -18.46 10.86 16.11
C VAL A 602 -18.11 10.80 14.63
N TRP A 603 -16.83 10.97 14.28
CA TRP A 603 -16.39 10.82 12.91
C TRP A 603 -16.66 9.42 12.37
N GLU A 604 -16.38 8.36 13.16
CA GLU A 604 -16.67 6.99 12.75
C GLU A 604 -18.18 6.78 12.55
N ARG A 605 -19.01 7.41 13.41
CA ARG A 605 -20.46 7.38 13.30
C ARG A 605 -20.95 8.05 12.01
N ILE A 606 -20.43 9.24 11.68
CA ILE A 606 -20.77 9.93 10.43
C ILE A 606 -20.32 9.09 9.22
N ARG A 607 -19.11 8.52 9.26
CA ARG A 607 -18.58 7.63 8.21
C ARG A 607 -19.46 6.40 8.01
N ALA A 608 -19.96 5.79 9.10
CA ALA A 608 -20.84 4.63 9.03
C ALA A 608 -22.23 4.94 8.42
N GLU A 609 -22.69 6.19 8.49
CA GLU A 609 -23.96 6.64 7.91
C GLU A 609 -23.81 7.32 6.53
N GLN A 610 -22.59 7.41 5.98
CA GLN A 610 -22.32 8.19 4.76
C GLN A 610 -23.27 7.84 3.61
N ASP A 611 -23.49 6.55 3.32
CA ASP A 611 -24.35 6.11 2.21
C ASP A 611 -25.82 6.54 2.41
N ASN A 612 -26.28 6.54 3.66
CA ASN A 612 -27.61 7.00 4.03
C ASN A 612 -27.72 8.52 3.85
N LEU A 613 -26.71 9.27 4.29
CA LEU A 613 -26.68 10.74 4.18
C LEU A 613 -26.58 11.21 2.71
N VAL A 614 -25.80 10.51 1.88
CA VAL A 614 -25.70 10.79 0.44
C VAL A 614 -27.03 10.53 -0.27
N LEU A 615 -27.72 9.41 0.05
CA LEU A 615 -29.05 9.16 -0.50
C LEU A 615 -30.07 10.20 -0.04
N ALA A 616 -30.06 10.55 1.25
CA ALA A 616 -30.94 11.57 1.81
C ALA A 616 -30.72 12.94 1.14
N LEU A 617 -29.46 13.31 0.86
CA LEU A 617 -29.14 14.56 0.18
C LEU A 617 -29.72 14.58 -1.24
N ARG A 618 -29.62 13.47 -1.98
CA ARG A 618 -30.23 13.36 -3.33
C ARG A 618 -31.75 13.56 -3.28
N HIS A 619 -32.42 12.94 -2.31
CA HIS A 619 -33.86 13.14 -2.11
C HIS A 619 -34.19 14.58 -1.70
N ALA A 620 -33.41 15.20 -0.82
CA ALA A 620 -33.60 16.59 -0.40
C ALA A 620 -33.44 17.56 -1.58
N LEU A 621 -32.42 17.37 -2.43
CA LEU A 621 -32.20 18.16 -3.64
C LEU A 621 -33.34 18.00 -4.65
N ALA A 622 -33.80 16.76 -4.90
CA ALA A 622 -34.91 16.50 -5.81
C ALA A 622 -36.23 17.14 -5.34
N ARG A 623 -36.40 17.33 -4.04
CA ARG A 623 -37.59 17.93 -3.40
C ARG A 623 -37.43 19.42 -3.09
N ALA A 624 -36.26 20.00 -3.37
CA ALA A 624 -35.89 21.36 -2.96
C ALA A 624 -36.08 21.60 -1.44
N ASP A 625 -35.78 20.60 -0.61
CA ASP A 625 -35.82 20.68 0.85
C ASP A 625 -34.57 21.41 1.38
N GLY A 626 -34.69 22.72 1.58
CA GLY A 626 -33.62 23.60 2.07
C GLY A 626 -33.03 23.19 3.43
N PRO A 627 -33.86 23.01 4.49
CA PRO A 627 -33.38 22.59 5.80
C PRO A 627 -32.53 21.31 5.76
N THR A 628 -33.03 20.26 5.09
CA THR A 628 -32.33 18.98 5.01
C THR A 628 -31.08 19.09 4.14
N THR A 629 -31.14 19.83 3.02
CA THR A 629 -29.97 20.08 2.17
C THR A 629 -28.85 20.77 2.96
N ALA A 630 -29.17 21.78 3.76
CA ALA A 630 -28.18 22.50 4.58
C ALA A 630 -27.54 21.58 5.63
N ALA A 631 -28.36 20.85 6.40
CA ALA A 631 -27.88 19.94 7.45
C ALA A 631 -26.97 18.83 6.91
N LEU A 632 -27.35 18.21 5.79
CA LEU A 632 -26.56 17.13 5.18
C LEU A 632 -25.30 17.65 4.49
N THR A 633 -25.36 18.82 3.85
CA THR A 633 -24.18 19.45 3.26
C THR A 633 -23.13 19.75 4.33
N ALA A 634 -23.55 20.27 5.50
CA ALA A 634 -22.63 20.59 6.59
C ALA A 634 -21.85 19.35 7.08
N VAL A 635 -22.54 18.25 7.36
CA VAL A 635 -21.90 17.02 7.86
C VAL A 635 -21.03 16.33 6.81
N LEU A 636 -21.52 16.20 5.57
CA LEU A 636 -20.74 15.59 4.48
C LEU A 636 -19.52 16.45 4.12
N ALA A 637 -19.66 17.78 4.12
CA ALA A 637 -18.54 18.68 3.88
C ALA A 637 -17.48 18.59 4.99
N ALA A 638 -17.89 18.41 6.24
CA ALA A 638 -16.98 18.24 7.37
C ALA A 638 -16.24 16.89 7.31
N LEU A 639 -16.94 15.81 6.95
CA LEU A 639 -16.32 14.49 6.77
C LEU A 639 -15.31 14.50 5.61
N TRP A 640 -15.67 15.08 4.46
CA TRP A 640 -14.81 15.04 3.28
C TRP A 640 -13.69 16.07 3.29
N SER A 641 -13.82 17.16 4.06
CA SER A 641 -12.71 18.10 4.28
C SER A 641 -11.64 17.52 5.21
N THR A 642 -12.04 16.74 6.22
CA THR A 642 -11.11 16.10 7.17
C THR A 642 -10.38 14.91 6.56
N ASN A 643 -10.99 14.16 5.64
CA ASN A 643 -10.30 13.06 4.92
C ASN A 643 -9.55 13.55 3.66
N SER A 644 -9.38 14.86 3.47
CA SER A 644 -8.74 15.42 2.27
C SER A 644 -9.38 14.98 0.93
N ASN A 645 -10.68 14.65 0.91
CA ASN A 645 -11.41 14.20 -0.28
C ASN A 645 -12.04 15.39 -1.04
N TYR A 646 -11.17 16.29 -1.51
CA TYR A 646 -11.53 17.53 -2.17
C TYR A 646 -12.40 17.38 -3.45
N PRO A 647 -12.26 16.31 -4.27
CA PRO A 647 -13.14 16.13 -5.43
C PRO A 647 -14.61 15.93 -5.06
N ARG A 648 -14.90 15.09 -4.05
CA ARG A 648 -16.28 14.90 -3.55
C ARG A 648 -16.83 16.18 -2.94
N LEU A 649 -15.99 16.90 -2.20
CA LEU A 649 -16.36 18.19 -1.62
C LEU A 649 -16.68 19.25 -2.68
N ALA A 650 -15.93 19.28 -3.78
CA ALA A 650 -16.20 20.19 -4.89
C ALA A 650 -17.51 19.85 -5.62
N ALA A 651 -17.78 18.57 -5.86
CA ALA A 651 -19.05 18.12 -6.43
C ALA A 651 -20.23 18.47 -5.51
N LEU A 652 -20.11 18.19 -4.21
CA LEU A 652 -21.09 18.55 -3.19
C LEU A 652 -21.42 20.04 -3.24
N ALA A 653 -20.41 20.89 -3.18
CA ALA A 653 -20.59 22.34 -3.19
C ALA A 653 -21.25 22.83 -4.47
N ALA A 654 -20.97 22.20 -5.61
CA ALA A 654 -21.56 22.55 -6.91
C ALA A 654 -23.04 22.18 -7.00
N GLU A 655 -23.43 21.04 -6.44
CA GLU A 655 -24.82 20.56 -6.40
C GLU A 655 -25.67 21.36 -5.40
N THR A 656 -25.13 21.65 -4.22
CA THR A 656 -25.88 22.27 -3.11
C THR A 656 -25.85 23.79 -3.13
N GLY A 657 -24.85 24.41 -3.78
CA GLY A 657 -24.72 25.86 -3.90
C GLY A 657 -25.94 26.57 -4.52
N PRO A 658 -26.43 26.18 -5.71
CA PRO A 658 -27.62 26.81 -6.29
C PRO A 658 -28.90 26.76 -5.43
N PRO A 659 -29.33 25.61 -4.86
CA PRO A 659 -30.52 25.59 -4.00
C PRO A 659 -30.32 26.39 -2.71
N LEU A 660 -29.16 26.26 -2.05
CA LEU A 660 -28.90 26.98 -0.80
C LEU A 660 -28.77 28.50 -0.98
N SER A 661 -28.30 28.99 -2.14
CA SER A 661 -28.20 30.43 -2.39
C SER A 661 -29.54 31.15 -2.46
N HIS A 662 -30.64 30.42 -2.68
CA HIS A 662 -32.00 30.96 -2.73
C HIS A 662 -32.81 30.67 -1.46
N TYR A 663 -32.37 29.71 -0.64
CA TYR A 663 -33.00 29.32 0.60
C TYR A 663 -32.92 30.44 1.67
N ASP A 664 -34.00 30.62 2.42
CA ASP A 664 -34.11 31.55 3.55
C ASP A 664 -34.43 30.73 4.83
N PRO A 665 -33.41 30.37 5.63
CA PRO A 665 -33.58 29.40 6.71
C PRO A 665 -34.34 29.94 7.92
N GLU A 666 -35.19 29.10 8.49
CA GLU A 666 -35.76 29.30 9.82
C GLU A 666 -34.65 29.35 10.89
N PRO A 667 -34.88 30.01 12.05
CA PRO A 667 -33.85 30.24 13.07
C PRO A 667 -33.07 28.99 13.52
N GLU A 668 -33.74 27.83 13.57
CA GLU A 668 -33.14 26.55 13.96
C GLU A 668 -32.17 25.97 12.90
N PHE A 669 -32.31 26.36 11.62
CA PHE A 669 -31.48 25.87 10.52
C PHE A 669 -30.41 26.86 10.05
N VAL A 670 -30.37 28.07 10.63
CA VAL A 670 -29.40 29.11 10.26
C VAL A 670 -27.96 28.61 10.47
N GLU A 671 -27.68 27.91 11.57
CA GLU A 671 -26.32 27.47 11.88
C GLU A 671 -25.83 26.39 10.91
N VAL A 672 -26.64 25.37 10.61
CA VAL A 672 -26.26 24.35 9.62
C VAL A 672 -26.07 24.92 8.23
N ALA A 673 -26.89 25.90 7.82
CA ALA A 673 -26.69 26.61 6.56
C ALA A 673 -25.37 27.41 6.55
N ARG A 674 -25.02 28.03 7.68
CA ARG A 674 -23.74 28.72 7.86
C ARG A 674 -22.58 27.75 7.74
N VAL A 675 -22.61 26.63 8.45
CA VAL A 675 -21.54 25.62 8.44
C VAL A 675 -21.36 25.03 7.04
N ALA A 676 -22.45 24.64 6.38
CA ALA A 676 -22.41 24.17 4.99
C ALA A 676 -21.70 25.17 4.06
N ALA A 677 -22.11 26.44 4.12
CA ALA A 677 -21.52 27.51 3.30
C ALA A 677 -20.05 27.77 3.67
N VAL A 678 -19.69 27.78 4.95
CA VAL A 678 -18.32 27.97 5.44
C VAL A 678 -17.41 26.86 4.95
N LEU A 679 -17.78 25.58 5.15
CA LEU A 679 -16.93 24.45 4.79
C LEU A 679 -16.76 24.32 3.28
N CYS A 680 -17.83 24.52 2.50
CA CYS A 680 -17.75 24.55 1.05
C CYS A 680 -16.90 25.73 0.55
N THR A 681 -17.02 26.90 1.16
CA THR A 681 -16.26 28.09 0.76
C THR A 681 -14.78 27.97 1.14
N ALA A 682 -14.47 27.70 2.40
CA ALA A 682 -13.10 27.62 2.91
C ALA A 682 -12.27 26.57 2.17
N SER A 683 -12.83 25.39 1.95
CA SER A 683 -12.12 24.27 1.32
C SER A 683 -11.87 24.49 -0.18
N LEU A 684 -12.78 25.21 -0.86
CA LEU A 684 -12.60 25.57 -2.27
C LEU A 684 -11.70 26.80 -2.47
N PHE A 685 -11.62 27.68 -1.48
CA PHE A 685 -10.77 28.87 -1.49
C PHE A 685 -9.27 28.52 -1.47
N MET A 686 -8.90 27.38 -0.87
CA MET A 686 -7.50 26.97 -0.68
C MET A 686 -6.89 26.19 -1.86
N GLY A 687 -7.67 25.69 -2.83
CA GLY A 687 -7.16 24.72 -3.81
C GLY A 687 -7.60 24.84 -5.27
N TYR A 688 -8.68 25.54 -5.59
CA TYR A 688 -9.31 25.40 -6.91
C TYR A 688 -9.66 26.74 -7.55
N ARG A 689 -9.69 26.76 -8.89
CA ARG A 689 -10.08 27.92 -9.69
C ARG A 689 -11.29 28.63 -9.05
N PRO A 690 -11.30 29.97 -8.95
CA PRO A 690 -12.56 30.67 -8.76
C PRO A 690 -13.44 30.31 -9.96
N HIS A 691 -14.78 30.39 -9.87
CA HIS A 691 -15.51 31.19 -10.86
C HIS A 691 -17.03 31.18 -10.70
N VAL A 692 -17.70 30.22 -10.04
CA VAL A 692 -19.17 30.33 -9.78
C VAL A 692 -19.61 29.71 -8.45
N THR A 693 -19.13 28.52 -8.10
CA THR A 693 -19.61 27.78 -6.91
C THR A 693 -19.28 28.49 -5.60
N VAL A 694 -18.04 28.95 -5.45
CA VAL A 694 -17.58 29.75 -4.28
C VAL A 694 -18.41 31.02 -4.13
N VAL A 695 -18.77 31.67 -5.24
CA VAL A 695 -19.59 32.90 -5.23
C VAL A 695 -20.98 32.61 -4.68
N ARG A 696 -21.61 31.48 -5.06
CA ARG A 696 -22.94 31.10 -4.55
C ARG A 696 -22.93 30.78 -3.06
N GLN A 697 -21.89 30.10 -2.58
CA GLN A 697 -21.74 29.80 -1.15
C GLN A 697 -21.49 31.07 -0.33
N LEU A 698 -20.66 32.01 -0.84
CA LEU A 698 -20.48 33.33 -0.23
C LEU A 698 -21.77 34.16 -0.22
N VAL A 699 -22.59 34.11 -1.27
CA VAL A 699 -23.91 34.78 -1.31
C VAL A 699 -24.81 34.20 -0.23
N THR A 700 -24.87 32.87 -0.10
CA THR A 700 -25.61 32.20 0.97
C THR A 700 -25.16 32.73 2.33
N LEU A 701 -23.85 32.69 2.59
CA LEU A 701 -23.27 33.10 3.87
C LEU A 701 -23.54 34.56 4.23
N ARG A 702 -23.50 35.48 3.24
CA ARG A 702 -23.79 36.91 3.43
C ARG A 702 -25.25 37.24 3.68
N ARG A 703 -26.19 36.37 3.27
CA ARG A 703 -27.63 36.54 3.50
C ARG A 703 -28.06 36.09 4.90
N LEU A 704 -27.30 35.18 5.52
CA LEU A 704 -27.62 34.67 6.84
C LEU A 704 -27.47 35.76 7.92
N PRO A 705 -28.29 35.74 8.99
CA PRO A 705 -28.12 36.62 10.14
C PRO A 705 -26.69 36.55 10.70
N PRO A 706 -26.10 37.66 11.18
CA PRO A 706 -24.79 37.61 11.83
C PRO A 706 -24.84 36.80 13.13
N ALA A 707 -23.77 36.08 13.44
CA ALA A 707 -23.59 35.34 14.69
C ALA A 707 -22.32 35.84 15.41
N PRO A 708 -22.28 35.78 16.75
CA PRO A 708 -21.06 36.10 17.48
C PRO A 708 -19.92 35.15 17.04
N PRO A 709 -18.65 35.59 16.92
CA PRO A 709 -17.56 34.76 16.42
C PRO A 709 -16.96 33.87 17.54
N ASP A 710 -17.83 33.20 18.30
CA ASP A 710 -17.49 32.41 19.48
C ASP A 710 -17.09 30.96 19.17
N THR A 711 -17.37 30.48 17.96
CA THR A 711 -16.91 29.18 17.44
C THR A 711 -15.99 29.36 16.24
N LEU A 712 -15.18 28.34 15.94
CA LEU A 712 -14.27 28.33 14.79
C LEU A 712 -15.00 28.63 13.47
N LEU A 713 -16.14 27.98 13.24
CA LEU A 713 -16.90 28.11 11.99
C LEU A 713 -17.57 29.49 11.88
N ARG A 714 -18.04 30.07 12.99
CA ARG A 714 -18.59 31.44 13.02
C ARG A 714 -17.52 32.49 12.80
N ALA A 715 -16.34 32.35 13.41
CA ALA A 715 -15.20 33.22 13.14
C ALA A 715 -14.73 33.13 11.69
N THR A 716 -14.69 31.90 11.15
CA THR A 716 -14.39 31.67 9.72
C THR A 716 -15.42 32.34 8.82
N ALA A 717 -16.71 32.29 9.17
CA ALA A 717 -17.75 32.98 8.43
C ALA A 717 -17.53 34.50 8.35
N VAL A 718 -17.14 35.13 9.46
CA VAL A 718 -16.82 36.57 9.51
C VAL A 718 -15.67 36.90 8.57
N VAL A 719 -14.59 36.13 8.62
CA VAL A 719 -13.42 36.38 7.75
C VAL A 719 -13.77 36.14 6.27
N LEU A 720 -14.42 35.02 5.94
CA LEU A 720 -14.78 34.69 4.56
C LEU A 720 -15.72 35.72 3.91
N THR A 721 -16.69 36.23 4.64
CA THR A 721 -17.63 37.23 4.12
C THR A 721 -16.97 38.57 3.82
N ALA A 722 -15.87 38.89 4.49
CA ALA A 722 -15.08 40.10 4.30
C ALA A 722 -14.04 40.01 3.16
N ILE A 723 -13.67 38.80 2.70
CA ILE A 723 -12.66 38.59 1.66
C ILE A 723 -12.86 39.47 0.42
N PRO A 724 -14.06 39.62 -0.16
CA PRO A 724 -14.25 40.46 -1.35
C PRO A 724 -13.97 41.95 -1.14
N GLU A 725 -13.86 42.43 0.10
CA GLU A 725 -13.50 43.81 0.46
C GLU A 725 -12.01 43.95 0.82
N MET A 726 -11.25 42.85 0.90
CA MET A 726 -9.81 42.84 1.12
C MET A 726 -9.07 43.14 -0.18
N VAL A 727 -9.19 44.39 -0.64
CA VAL A 727 -8.64 44.85 -1.92
C VAL A 727 -7.50 45.86 -1.71
N PRO A 728 -6.52 45.92 -2.65
CA PRO A 728 -5.46 46.92 -2.62
C PRO A 728 -6.01 48.36 -2.78
N PRO A 729 -5.27 49.41 -2.34
CA PRO A 729 -3.86 49.37 -1.94
C PRO A 729 -3.60 49.10 -0.45
N ASP A 730 -4.53 49.43 0.45
CA ASP A 730 -4.25 49.49 1.90
C ASP A 730 -4.73 48.27 2.69
N TYR A 731 -5.60 47.43 2.10
CA TYR A 731 -6.14 46.23 2.75
C TYR A 731 -6.78 46.52 4.14
N ASP A 732 -7.39 47.69 4.34
CA ASP A 732 -7.93 48.17 5.63
C ASP A 732 -8.87 47.18 6.33
N VAL A 733 -9.69 46.45 5.55
CA VAL A 733 -10.60 45.44 6.09
C VAL A 733 -9.83 44.26 6.69
N LEU A 734 -8.79 43.79 6.00
CA LEU A 734 -7.92 42.72 6.49
C LEU A 734 -7.21 43.17 7.78
N GLN A 735 -6.65 44.38 7.79
CA GLN A 735 -5.93 44.91 8.94
C GLN A 735 -6.84 45.01 10.18
N ARG A 736 -8.07 45.54 10.03
CA ARG A 736 -9.05 45.60 11.13
C ARG A 736 -9.43 44.22 11.68
N LEU A 737 -9.47 43.20 10.83
CA LEU A 737 -9.77 41.83 11.27
C LEU A 737 -8.57 41.19 11.97
N CYS A 738 -7.35 41.41 11.48
CA CYS A 738 -6.12 40.99 12.15
C CYS A 738 -5.96 41.65 13.53
N ASP A 739 -6.35 42.92 13.68
CA ASP A 739 -6.30 43.68 14.93
C ASP A 739 -7.51 43.42 15.86
N SER A 740 -8.35 42.42 15.55
CA SER A 740 -9.52 42.10 16.36
C SER A 740 -9.15 41.63 17.77
N GLU A 741 -9.91 42.07 18.79
CA GLU A 741 -9.78 41.56 20.15
C GLU A 741 -10.22 40.09 20.29
N GLN A 742 -10.85 39.52 19.26
CA GLN A 742 -11.29 38.13 19.25
C GLN A 742 -10.21 37.22 18.65
N PRO A 743 -9.60 36.31 19.44
CA PRO A 743 -8.43 35.55 18.99
C PRO A 743 -8.69 34.67 17.75
N LEU A 744 -9.89 34.09 17.63
CA LEU A 744 -10.27 33.29 16.47
C LEU A 744 -10.36 34.13 15.19
N VAL A 745 -10.96 35.32 15.26
CA VAL A 745 -11.08 36.22 14.10
C VAL A 745 -9.70 36.74 13.70
N ALA A 746 -8.92 37.23 14.66
CA ALA A 746 -7.57 37.71 14.42
C ALA A 746 -6.68 36.62 13.80
N GLY A 747 -6.68 35.42 14.38
CA GLY A 747 -5.88 34.29 13.88
C GLY A 747 -6.27 33.83 12.48
N LEU A 748 -7.57 33.70 12.19
CA LEU A 748 -8.05 33.32 10.87
C LEU A 748 -7.83 34.41 9.81
N ALA A 749 -7.95 35.69 10.20
CA ALA A 749 -7.62 36.81 9.32
C ALA A 749 -6.12 36.83 9.00
N GLU A 750 -5.25 36.58 9.99
CA GLU A 750 -3.81 36.43 9.76
C GLU A 750 -3.50 35.23 8.86
N CYS A 751 -4.25 34.12 8.97
CA CYS A 751 -4.14 33.00 8.04
C CYS A 751 -4.41 33.44 6.60
N VAL A 752 -5.53 34.14 6.34
CA VAL A 752 -5.85 34.71 5.02
C VAL A 752 -4.78 35.70 4.58
N ALA A 753 -4.27 36.53 5.50
CA ALA A 753 -3.20 37.47 5.23
C ALA A 753 -1.94 36.76 4.70
N THR A 754 -1.59 35.57 5.22
CA THR A 754 -0.43 34.80 4.69
C THR A 754 -0.58 34.53 3.19
N TYR A 755 -1.78 34.16 2.73
CA TYR A 755 -2.04 33.89 1.31
C TYR A 755 -2.08 35.16 0.46
N ILE A 756 -2.61 36.26 1.00
CA ILE A 756 -2.61 37.57 0.31
C ILE A 756 -1.18 38.06 0.14
N TRP A 757 -0.35 38.03 1.20
CA TRP A 757 1.04 38.49 1.12
C TRP A 757 1.90 37.58 0.25
N GLU A 758 1.68 36.26 0.28
CA GLU A 758 2.28 35.34 -0.67
C GLU A 758 1.90 35.68 -2.13
N HIS A 759 0.62 36.00 -2.37
CA HIS A 759 0.12 36.45 -3.68
C HIS A 759 0.71 37.81 -4.11
N GLU A 760 0.94 38.71 -3.16
CA GLU A 760 1.63 39.99 -3.38
C GLU A 760 3.15 39.85 -3.46
N HIS A 761 3.68 38.64 -3.23
CA HIS A 761 5.11 38.31 -3.21
C HIS A 761 5.92 38.98 -2.07
N ASP A 762 5.26 39.32 -0.96
CA ASP A 762 5.87 39.84 0.27
C ASP A 762 5.93 38.73 1.34
N ILE A 763 6.92 37.84 1.21
CA ILE A 763 7.10 36.68 2.10
C ILE A 763 7.44 37.10 3.53
N GLU A 764 8.11 38.24 3.75
CA GLU A 764 8.40 38.73 5.10
C GLU A 764 7.11 39.12 5.83
N ARG A 765 6.19 39.82 5.14
CA ARG A 765 4.85 40.07 5.69
C ARG A 765 4.05 38.78 5.88
N ALA A 766 4.13 37.83 4.93
CA ALA A 766 3.46 36.53 5.05
C ALA A 766 3.94 35.77 6.30
N LEU A 767 5.26 35.75 6.53
CA LEU A 767 5.90 35.08 7.66
C LEU A 767 5.59 35.79 9.00
N ALA A 768 5.54 37.13 8.99
CA ALA A 768 5.09 37.90 10.14
C ALA A 768 3.62 37.62 10.49
N SER A 769 2.74 37.54 9.48
CA SER A 769 1.34 37.14 9.63
C SER A 769 1.22 35.71 10.17
N ALA A 770 2.00 34.76 9.65
CA ALA A 770 1.99 33.38 10.12
C ALA A 770 2.40 33.26 11.61
N ARG A 771 3.37 34.06 12.06
CA ARG A 771 3.74 34.14 13.49
C ARG A 771 2.62 34.74 14.35
N ARG A 772 1.97 35.80 13.88
CA ARG A 772 0.83 36.43 14.58
C ARG A 772 -0.39 35.50 14.64
N MET A 773 -0.63 34.70 13.60
CA MET A 773 -1.65 33.64 13.59
C MET A 773 -1.42 32.63 14.72
N ILE A 774 -0.22 32.07 14.87
CA ILE A 774 0.09 31.13 15.96
C ILE A 774 -0.12 31.80 17.32
N ALA A 775 0.36 33.03 17.49
CA ALA A 775 0.20 33.76 18.76
C ALA A 775 -1.28 33.99 19.11
N ALA A 776 -2.11 34.37 18.13
CA ALA A 776 -3.54 34.58 18.31
C ALA A 776 -4.28 33.26 18.63
N LEU A 777 -3.85 32.15 18.04
CA LEU A 777 -4.53 30.84 18.17
C LEU A 777 -3.92 29.96 19.28
N ALA A 778 -2.91 30.43 20.01
CA ALA A 778 -2.21 29.65 21.03
C ALA A 778 -3.11 29.17 22.17
N SER A 779 -4.15 29.92 22.51
CA SER A 779 -5.12 29.57 23.58
C SER A 779 -6.27 28.69 23.11
N VAL A 780 -6.35 28.38 21.81
CA VAL A 780 -7.46 27.61 21.23
C VAL A 780 -7.13 26.12 21.34
N ALA A 781 -7.89 25.41 22.18
CA ALA A 781 -7.75 23.97 22.41
C ALA A 781 -8.38 23.14 21.27
N ASN A 782 -7.88 23.29 20.06
CA ASN A 782 -8.28 22.49 18.89
C ASN A 782 -7.02 22.01 18.13
N PRO A 783 -6.75 20.70 18.08
CA PRO A 783 -5.55 20.16 17.44
C PRO A 783 -5.43 20.50 15.95
N SER A 784 -6.53 20.47 15.20
CA SER A 784 -6.54 20.77 13.76
C SER A 784 -6.12 22.22 13.47
N ILE A 785 -6.50 23.16 14.34
CA ILE A 785 -6.06 24.57 14.22
C ILE A 785 -4.55 24.68 14.46
N GLN A 786 -4.01 23.96 15.45
CA GLN A 786 -2.57 23.96 15.74
C GLN A 786 -1.78 23.37 14.57
N VAL A 787 -2.24 22.25 14.01
CA VAL A 787 -1.65 21.62 12.82
C VAL A 787 -1.65 22.60 11.65
N MET A 788 -2.79 23.22 11.32
CA MET A 788 -2.89 24.21 10.25
C MET A 788 -1.92 25.38 10.44
N ALA A 789 -1.88 25.95 11.65
CA ALA A 789 -1.07 27.13 11.93
C ALA A 789 0.44 26.82 11.86
N HIS A 790 0.86 25.71 12.46
CA HIS A 790 2.25 25.24 12.42
C HIS A 790 2.69 24.79 11.03
N ALA A 791 1.83 24.07 10.29
CA ALA A 791 2.12 23.67 8.93
C ALA A 791 2.35 24.89 8.03
N ARG A 792 1.48 25.90 8.12
CA ARG A 792 1.61 27.12 7.30
C ARG A 792 2.86 27.94 7.63
N LEU A 793 3.22 28.09 8.91
CA LEU A 793 4.47 28.77 9.26
C LEU A 793 5.69 27.96 8.81
N SER A 794 5.65 26.63 8.95
CA SER A 794 6.75 25.78 8.49
C SER A 794 6.99 25.86 7.00
N ASP A 795 5.92 25.92 6.19
CA ASP A 795 5.97 26.15 4.73
C ASP A 795 6.71 27.46 4.40
N MET A 796 6.33 28.57 5.05
CA MET A 796 7.04 29.85 4.87
C MET A 796 8.50 29.81 5.33
N CYS A 797 8.80 29.09 6.41
CA CYS A 797 10.17 28.89 6.89
C CYS A 797 11.00 28.06 5.88
N LEU A 798 10.44 26.99 5.32
CA LEU A 798 11.10 26.17 4.30
C LEU A 798 11.39 27.00 3.04
N GLN A 799 10.42 27.77 2.56
CA GLN A 799 10.59 28.66 1.41
C GLN A 799 11.69 29.72 1.64
N THR A 800 11.93 30.13 2.89
CA THR A 800 12.96 31.11 3.27
C THR A 800 14.28 30.48 3.75
N GLU A 801 14.46 29.18 3.59
CA GLU A 801 15.64 28.40 4.01
C GLU A 801 15.90 28.46 5.54
N GLN A 802 14.84 28.65 6.35
CA GLN A 802 14.89 28.66 7.83
C GLN A 802 14.65 27.25 8.41
N GLY A 803 15.48 26.28 8.03
CA GLY A 803 15.29 24.84 8.31
C GLY A 803 15.09 24.49 9.79
N GLU A 804 15.83 25.13 10.71
CA GLU A 804 15.67 24.92 12.16
C GLU A 804 14.27 25.34 12.66
N ALA A 805 13.79 26.52 12.24
CA ALA A 805 12.46 26.99 12.62
C ALA A 805 11.36 26.14 11.98
N ALA A 806 11.53 25.74 10.71
CA ALA A 806 10.62 24.84 10.02
C ALA A 806 10.49 23.50 10.76
N TYR A 807 11.63 22.89 11.13
CA TYR A 807 11.66 21.61 11.83
C TYR A 807 10.89 21.66 13.15
N GLY A 808 11.10 22.69 13.97
CA GLY A 808 10.38 22.86 15.24
C GLY A 808 8.86 22.95 15.05
N HIS A 809 8.39 23.69 14.04
CA HIS A 809 6.97 23.80 13.75
C HIS A 809 6.37 22.53 13.14
N LEU A 810 7.09 21.83 12.26
CA LEU A 810 6.63 20.54 11.72
C LEU A 810 6.52 19.47 12.81
N LYS A 811 7.45 19.45 13.77
CA LYS A 811 7.36 18.57 14.95
C LYS A 811 6.15 18.90 15.81
N ALA A 812 5.91 20.18 16.08
CA ALA A 812 4.72 20.62 16.82
C ALA A 812 3.42 20.24 16.10
N ALA A 813 3.37 20.37 14.77
CA ALA A 813 2.24 19.90 13.97
C ALA A 813 2.07 18.37 14.08
N LEU A 814 3.15 17.61 13.97
CA LEU A 814 3.13 16.14 14.09
C LEU A 814 2.67 15.68 15.48
N GLU A 815 3.06 16.37 16.54
CA GLU A 815 2.65 16.10 17.92
C GLU A 815 1.19 16.49 18.20
N ALA A 816 0.68 17.50 17.49
CA ALA A 816 -0.71 17.93 17.56
C ALA A 816 -1.66 17.05 16.74
N LEU A 817 -1.16 16.21 15.83
CA LEU A 817 -2.03 15.26 15.13
C LEU A 817 -2.66 14.29 16.16
N PRO A 818 -3.99 14.10 16.13
CA PRO A 818 -4.61 13.05 16.92
C PRO A 818 -3.97 11.69 16.59
N ARG A 819 -3.96 10.75 17.55
CA ARG A 819 -3.65 9.32 17.29
C ARG A 819 -4.78 8.67 16.48
N LEU A 820 -5.12 9.26 15.35
CA LEU A 820 -6.00 8.74 14.34
C LEU A 820 -5.29 7.58 13.67
N ASP A 821 -6.00 6.46 13.53
CA ASP A 821 -5.61 5.29 12.76
C ASP A 821 -5.52 5.59 11.24
N ASP A 822 -5.81 6.84 10.83
CA ASP A 822 -5.59 7.33 9.47
C ASP A 822 -4.15 7.89 9.37
N GLU A 823 -3.25 7.04 8.88
CA GLU A 823 -1.84 7.30 8.55
C GLU A 823 -1.62 8.50 7.58
N HIS A 824 -2.69 8.95 6.91
CA HIS A 824 -2.65 9.75 5.69
C HIS A 824 -2.39 11.26 5.88
N ASP A 825 -2.72 11.86 7.03
CA ASP A 825 -2.44 13.28 7.33
C ASP A 825 -0.98 13.57 7.72
N SER A 826 -0.15 12.52 7.82
CA SER A 826 1.23 12.64 8.28
C SER A 826 2.26 12.80 7.14
N ILE A 827 1.92 12.43 5.90
CA ILE A 827 2.89 12.35 4.79
C ILE A 827 3.44 13.73 4.42
N GLY A 828 2.57 14.75 4.31
CA GLY A 828 2.98 16.12 3.98
C GLY A 828 3.92 16.71 5.04
N ILE A 829 3.60 16.51 6.32
CA ILE A 829 4.43 16.95 7.44
C ILE A 829 5.75 16.20 7.47
N ARG A 830 5.74 14.87 7.28
CA ARG A 830 6.96 14.04 7.21
C ARG A 830 7.86 14.45 6.04
N ARG A 831 7.31 14.79 4.88
CA ARG A 831 8.09 15.34 3.74
C ARG A 831 8.68 16.71 4.06
N GLY A 832 7.91 17.59 4.70
CA GLY A 832 8.42 18.86 5.21
C GLY A 832 9.60 18.64 6.16
N LEU A 833 9.55 17.61 7.02
CA LEU A 833 10.65 17.25 7.93
C LEU A 833 11.89 16.80 7.17
N VAL A 834 11.74 16.02 6.08
CA VAL A 834 12.87 15.68 5.19
C VAL A 834 13.56 16.94 4.69
N LEU A 835 12.80 17.89 4.14
CA LEU A 835 13.37 19.14 3.61
C LEU A 835 14.01 20.00 4.72
N ALA A 836 13.37 20.09 5.89
CA ALA A 836 13.91 20.81 7.03
C ALA A 836 15.24 20.21 7.51
N CYS A 837 15.33 18.88 7.61
CA CYS A 837 16.58 18.17 7.96
C CYS A 837 17.68 18.41 6.92
N LEU A 838 17.35 18.39 5.62
CA LEU A 838 18.30 18.71 4.55
C LEU A 838 18.83 20.15 4.62
N GLN A 839 17.97 21.14 4.93
CA GLN A 839 18.40 22.53 5.16
C GLN A 839 19.27 22.68 6.42
N ARG A 840 19.05 21.85 7.45
CA ARG A 840 19.87 21.78 8.68
C ARG A 840 21.21 21.07 8.47
N GLY A 841 21.38 20.35 7.35
CA GLY A 841 22.56 19.54 7.08
C GLY A 841 22.57 18.18 7.81
N ASP A 842 21.39 17.64 8.12
CA ASP A 842 21.20 16.33 8.79
C ASP A 842 20.56 15.30 7.85
N PRO A 843 21.35 14.68 6.94
CA PRO A 843 20.82 13.72 5.96
C PRO A 843 20.38 12.39 6.57
N ASP A 844 20.86 12.05 7.78
CA ASP A 844 20.51 10.79 8.45
C ASP A 844 19.10 10.88 9.04
N GLU A 845 18.77 12.01 9.68
CA GLU A 845 17.41 12.27 10.13
C GLU A 845 16.45 12.48 8.95
N ALA A 846 16.91 13.10 7.86
CA ALA A 846 16.13 13.22 6.63
C ALA A 846 15.76 11.84 6.05
N GLU A 847 16.69 10.88 6.06
CA GLU A 847 16.41 9.51 5.61
C GLU A 847 15.44 8.79 6.55
N TYR A 848 15.54 9.01 7.87
CA TYR A 848 14.56 8.49 8.82
C TYR A 848 13.14 8.98 8.48
N TRP A 849 12.95 10.29 8.33
CA TRP A 849 11.64 10.86 8.01
C TRP A 849 11.13 10.45 6.63
N LEU A 850 12.03 10.28 5.65
CA LEU A 850 11.67 9.76 4.33
C LEU A 850 11.16 8.32 4.44
N ARG A 851 11.84 7.44 5.17
CA ARG A 851 11.38 6.07 5.43
C ARG A 851 10.07 6.02 6.20
N GLN A 852 9.86 6.92 7.16
CA GLN A 852 8.57 7.04 7.83
C GLN A 852 7.48 7.49 6.86
N ALA A 853 7.76 8.43 5.96
CA ALA A 853 6.81 8.81 4.91
C ALA A 853 6.53 7.66 3.91
N GLU A 854 7.49 6.75 3.73
CA GLU A 854 7.36 5.53 2.92
C GLU A 854 6.63 4.38 3.64
N GLY A 855 6.76 4.26 4.97
CA GLY A 855 6.29 3.13 5.78
C GLY A 855 4.78 2.92 5.81
N ASP A 856 4.01 3.97 5.49
CA ASP A 856 2.54 3.96 5.43
C ASP A 856 2.02 3.85 3.97
N SER A 857 2.94 3.75 3.00
CA SER A 857 2.64 3.48 1.59
C SER A 857 3.04 2.05 1.25
N THR A 858 2.13 1.32 0.61
CA THR A 858 2.34 0.02 -0.07
C THR A 858 3.78 -0.13 -0.58
N PRO A 859 4.44 -1.31 -0.44
CA PRO A 859 5.89 -1.46 -0.59
C PRO A 859 6.39 -0.86 -1.90
N PRO A 860 7.65 -0.35 -1.93
CA PRO A 860 8.21 0.39 -3.05
C PRO A 860 8.21 -0.50 -4.29
N SER A 861 7.12 -0.44 -5.04
CA SER A 861 6.95 -1.10 -6.32
C SER A 861 7.65 -0.24 -7.34
N ASP A 862 8.70 -0.83 -7.92
CA ASP A 862 9.62 -0.24 -8.85
C ASP A 862 8.90 0.12 -10.15
N ALA A 863 8.26 1.29 -10.20
CA ALA A 863 7.87 2.00 -11.43
C ALA A 863 7.14 3.34 -11.24
N SER A 864 6.52 3.64 -10.07
CA SER A 864 5.49 4.72 -10.06
C SER A 864 5.65 5.84 -9.02
N PHE A 865 6.74 5.89 -8.25
CA PHE A 865 6.91 6.93 -7.23
C PHE A 865 8.10 7.85 -7.53
N ILE A 866 7.84 8.90 -8.32
CA ILE A 866 8.82 9.95 -8.66
C ILE A 866 9.23 10.80 -7.42
N PRO A 867 8.35 11.13 -6.45
CA PRO A 867 8.73 11.91 -5.26
C PRO A 867 9.78 11.26 -4.35
N ASP A 868 9.83 9.93 -4.30
CA ASP A 868 10.82 9.17 -3.51
C ASP A 868 12.23 9.33 -4.10
N LEU A 869 12.36 9.28 -5.43
CA LEU A 869 13.65 9.45 -6.10
C LEU A 869 14.24 10.84 -5.85
N CYS A 870 13.42 11.90 -5.88
CA CYS A 870 13.90 13.27 -5.66
C CYS A 870 14.43 13.48 -4.23
N GLY A 871 13.70 12.99 -3.22
CA GLY A 871 14.15 13.06 -1.82
C GLY A 871 15.44 12.26 -1.58
N ARG A 872 15.54 11.05 -2.13
CA ARG A 872 16.77 10.24 -2.07
C ARG A 872 17.93 10.88 -2.79
N ALA A 873 17.68 11.57 -3.90
CA ALA A 873 18.71 12.29 -4.63
C ALA A 873 19.30 13.41 -3.78
N GLU A 874 18.47 14.25 -3.14
CA GLU A 874 18.94 15.30 -2.22
C GLU A 874 19.71 14.74 -1.01
N ILE A 875 19.24 13.62 -0.43
CA ILE A 875 19.93 12.94 0.68
C ILE A 875 21.30 12.39 0.21
N ALA A 876 21.37 11.78 -0.98
CA ALA A 876 22.63 11.29 -1.53
C ALA A 876 23.62 12.43 -1.81
N LEU A 877 23.15 13.53 -2.40
CA LEU A 877 23.97 14.73 -2.68
C LEU A 877 24.49 15.37 -1.40
N SER A 878 23.65 15.50 -0.36
CA SER A 878 24.07 16.06 0.94
C SER A 878 25.06 15.17 1.69
N ARG A 879 25.05 13.85 1.46
CA ARG A 879 26.08 12.91 1.95
C ARG A 879 27.38 12.91 1.13
N GLY A 880 27.45 13.70 0.05
CA GLY A 880 28.59 13.70 -0.86
C GLY A 880 28.63 12.51 -1.84
N LEU A 881 27.55 11.73 -1.95
CA LEU A 881 27.42 10.63 -2.90
C LEU A 881 26.95 11.16 -4.26
N THR A 882 27.76 12.03 -4.88
CA THR A 882 27.38 12.82 -6.05
C THR A 882 26.88 11.97 -7.21
N GLU A 883 27.59 10.91 -7.60
CA GLU A 883 27.19 10.05 -8.72
C GLU A 883 25.83 9.39 -8.49
N THR A 884 25.58 8.91 -7.26
CA THR A 884 24.30 8.29 -6.88
C THR A 884 23.17 9.31 -6.92
N GLY A 885 23.39 10.51 -6.37
CA GLY A 885 22.39 11.58 -6.39
C GLY A 885 22.03 12.05 -7.80
N LEU A 886 23.03 12.22 -8.67
CA LEU A 886 22.80 12.59 -10.07
C LEU A 886 22.07 11.48 -10.86
N ASP A 887 22.39 10.20 -10.62
CA ASP A 887 21.67 9.08 -11.21
C ASP A 887 20.19 9.08 -10.82
N LEU A 888 19.89 9.25 -9.53
CA LEU A 888 18.53 9.32 -9.03
C LEU A 888 17.74 10.49 -9.66
N TRP A 889 18.36 11.65 -9.83
CA TRP A 889 17.75 12.79 -10.53
C TRP A 889 17.44 12.48 -12.00
N ARG A 890 18.35 11.82 -12.73
CA ARG A 890 18.09 11.43 -14.13
C ARG A 890 16.96 10.42 -14.23
N ARG A 891 16.94 9.41 -13.35
CA ARG A 891 15.85 8.43 -13.26
C ARG A 891 14.52 9.09 -12.91
N ALA A 892 14.53 10.13 -12.08
CA ALA A 892 13.33 10.92 -11.77
C ALA A 892 12.79 11.60 -13.03
N VAL A 893 13.67 12.21 -13.84
CA VAL A 893 13.30 12.86 -15.12
C VAL A 893 12.83 11.85 -16.17
N GLU A 894 13.50 10.71 -16.32
CA GLU A 894 13.15 9.64 -17.28
C GLU A 894 11.78 9.02 -17.00
N ARG A 895 11.37 8.96 -15.73
CA ARG A 895 10.09 8.38 -15.30
C ARG A 895 8.90 9.33 -15.48
N MET A 896 9.13 10.58 -15.90
CA MET A 896 8.05 11.54 -16.14
C MET A 896 7.34 11.26 -17.46
N PRO A 897 5.99 11.31 -17.53
CA PRO A 897 5.27 11.12 -18.78
C PRO A 897 5.68 12.19 -19.80
N GLU A 898 5.94 11.77 -21.05
CA GLU A 898 6.21 12.70 -22.15
C GLU A 898 4.96 13.56 -22.40
N ALA A 899 5.02 14.84 -22.02
CA ALA A 899 3.97 15.79 -22.36
C ALA A 899 4.02 16.07 -23.86
N ASP A 900 2.98 15.67 -24.60
CA ASP A 900 2.83 15.98 -26.03
C ASP A 900 2.88 17.51 -26.24
N PRO A 901 3.85 18.03 -27.01
CA PRO A 901 3.99 19.47 -27.27
C PRO A 901 2.77 20.09 -27.97
N THR A 902 1.94 19.27 -28.62
CA THR A 902 0.84 19.71 -29.48
C THR A 902 -0.54 19.56 -28.85
N HIS A 903 -0.70 18.73 -27.81
CA HIS A 903 -1.98 18.42 -27.15
C HIS A 903 -1.94 18.46 -25.61
N SER A 904 -1.20 19.42 -25.02
CA SER A 904 -1.29 19.71 -23.59
C SER A 904 -2.57 20.50 -23.26
N SER A 905 -3.70 19.82 -23.14
CA SER A 905 -4.99 20.43 -22.76
C SER A 905 -5.08 20.78 -21.26
N ASP A 906 -4.12 20.36 -20.44
CA ASP A 906 -4.10 20.63 -19.00
C ASP A 906 -3.02 21.68 -18.61
N PRO A 907 -3.41 22.90 -18.19
CA PRO A 907 -2.49 23.94 -17.72
C PRO A 907 -1.75 23.61 -16.41
N TRP A 908 -2.05 22.50 -15.74
CA TRP A 908 -1.57 22.17 -14.39
C TRP A 908 -0.59 20.99 -14.33
N LEU A 909 -0.45 20.20 -15.40
CA LEU A 909 0.50 19.08 -15.51
C LEU A 909 1.96 19.53 -15.79
N ASP A 910 2.14 20.80 -16.15
CA ASP A 910 3.41 21.39 -16.61
C ASP A 910 4.37 21.88 -15.49
N PRO A 911 3.91 22.48 -14.36
CA PRO A 911 4.81 23.11 -13.38
C PRO A 911 5.72 22.15 -12.58
N TRP A 912 5.19 21.04 -12.09
CA TRP A 912 5.96 20.07 -11.29
C TRP A 912 6.99 19.33 -12.15
N ALA A 913 6.62 19.04 -13.40
CA ALA A 913 7.52 18.48 -14.38
C ALA A 913 8.71 19.42 -14.67
N LEU A 914 8.40 20.70 -14.87
CA LEU A 914 9.41 21.74 -15.03
C LEU A 914 10.31 21.87 -13.80
N GLU A 915 9.76 21.73 -12.59
CA GLU A 915 10.52 21.80 -11.34
C GLU A 915 11.50 20.64 -11.18
N ILE A 916 11.07 19.39 -11.39
CA ILE A 916 11.96 18.21 -11.32
C ILE A 916 13.08 18.32 -12.36
N GLN A 917 12.74 18.69 -13.59
CA GLN A 917 13.74 18.91 -14.64
C GLN A 917 14.70 20.03 -14.26
N SER A 918 14.20 21.12 -13.67
CA SER A 918 15.01 22.25 -13.20
C SER A 918 15.95 21.85 -12.07
N ALA A 919 15.49 21.05 -11.10
CA ALA A 919 16.32 20.53 -10.01
C ALA A 919 17.40 19.58 -10.55
N ALA A 920 17.04 18.66 -11.44
CA ALA A 920 18.00 17.75 -12.08
C ALA A 920 19.08 18.53 -12.87
N VAL A 921 18.68 19.52 -13.68
CA VAL A 921 19.63 20.36 -14.44
C VAL A 921 20.55 21.13 -13.49
N THR A 922 19.99 21.74 -12.44
CA THR A 922 20.76 22.47 -11.43
C THR A 922 21.75 21.58 -10.69
N ALA A 923 21.36 20.36 -10.30
CA ALA A 923 22.24 19.38 -9.66
C ALA A 923 23.42 19.02 -10.57
N HIS A 924 23.16 18.77 -11.86
CA HIS A 924 24.19 18.43 -12.83
C HIS A 924 25.09 19.63 -13.17
N ALA A 925 24.56 20.85 -13.15
CA ALA A 925 25.33 22.08 -13.30
C ALA A 925 26.33 22.24 -12.14
N HIS A 926 25.88 22.07 -10.90
CA HIS A 926 26.74 22.12 -9.71
C HIS A 926 27.88 21.09 -9.76
N ALA A 927 27.61 19.92 -10.34
CA ALA A 927 28.59 18.84 -10.49
C ALA A 927 29.44 18.93 -11.78
N GLY A 928 29.24 19.93 -12.64
CA GLY A 928 29.96 20.07 -13.92
C GLY A 928 29.64 18.97 -14.94
N CYS A 929 28.48 18.30 -14.83
CA CYS A 929 28.10 17.12 -15.61
C CYS A 929 26.93 17.37 -16.57
N LEU A 930 26.79 18.59 -17.10
CA LEU A 930 25.66 19.02 -17.93
C LEU A 930 25.42 18.17 -19.19
N ALA A 931 26.47 17.54 -19.74
CA ALA A 931 26.36 16.69 -20.92
C ALA A 931 25.34 15.54 -20.73
N LEU A 932 25.17 15.07 -19.48
CA LEU A 932 24.23 13.99 -19.15
C LEU A 932 22.76 14.44 -19.11
N VAL A 933 22.49 15.75 -19.14
CA VAL A 933 21.14 16.35 -19.08
C VAL A 933 20.90 17.37 -20.19
N ALA A 934 21.64 17.28 -21.30
CA ALA A 934 21.53 18.22 -22.43
C ALA A 934 20.11 18.29 -23.04
N ASP A 935 19.42 17.15 -23.08
CA ASP A 935 18.04 17.06 -23.57
C ASP A 935 17.03 17.77 -22.63
N PRO A 936 17.01 17.51 -21.30
CA PRO A 936 16.27 18.33 -20.34
C PRO A 936 16.53 19.84 -20.43
N VAL A 937 17.78 20.28 -20.58
CA VAL A 937 18.11 21.72 -20.74
C VAL A 937 17.41 22.30 -21.98
N THR A 938 17.47 21.59 -23.10
CA THR A 938 16.84 22.01 -24.36
C THR A 938 15.32 22.05 -24.21
N ARG A 939 14.71 21.04 -23.58
CA ARG A 939 13.26 20.98 -23.31
C ARG A 939 12.80 22.13 -22.43
N LEU A 940 13.51 22.40 -21.32
CA LEU A 940 13.22 23.53 -20.44
C LEU A 940 13.25 24.87 -21.18
N HIS A 941 14.28 25.09 -22.02
CA HIS A 941 14.41 26.30 -22.82
C HIS A 941 13.25 26.46 -23.83
N GLN A 942 12.90 25.40 -24.58
CA GLN A 942 11.77 25.41 -25.52
C GLN A 942 10.42 25.63 -24.82
N ARG A 943 10.22 25.00 -23.66
CA ARG A 943 8.98 25.13 -22.90
C ARG A 943 8.82 26.53 -22.33
N LEU A 944 9.88 27.12 -21.78
CA LEU A 944 9.88 28.51 -21.31
C LEU A 944 9.57 29.49 -22.45
N ARG A 945 10.14 29.31 -23.65
CA ARG A 945 9.79 30.12 -24.83
C ARG A 945 8.31 30.04 -25.18
N THR A 946 7.75 28.83 -25.14
CA THR A 946 6.33 28.59 -25.45
C THR A 946 5.44 29.29 -24.42
N LEU A 947 5.76 29.15 -23.13
CA LEU A 947 5.01 29.75 -22.04
C LEU A 947 5.06 31.28 -22.06
N LEU A 948 6.22 31.87 -22.34
CA LEU A 948 6.39 33.33 -22.43
C LEU A 948 5.71 33.93 -23.67
N SER A 949 5.47 33.13 -24.72
CA SER A 949 4.83 33.58 -25.97
C SER A 949 3.29 33.57 -25.92
N GLY A 950 2.69 32.82 -24.99
CA GLY A 950 1.24 32.81 -24.77
C GLY A 950 0.73 34.04 -23.99
N PRO A 951 -0.59 34.32 -24.00
CA PRO A 951 -1.18 35.36 -23.14
C PRO A 951 -0.94 34.99 -21.66
N ALA A 952 -0.66 35.98 -20.81
CA ALA A 952 -0.51 35.75 -19.37
C ALA A 952 -1.82 35.19 -18.80
N ARG A 953 -1.83 33.96 -18.28
CA ARG A 953 -3.07 33.31 -17.84
C ARG A 953 -3.26 33.39 -16.33
N THR A 954 -2.20 33.34 -15.52
CA THR A 954 -2.28 33.43 -14.05
C THR A 954 -1.02 34.03 -13.36
N PRO A 955 -1.15 34.63 -12.17
CA PRO A 955 0.00 35.09 -11.35
C PRO A 955 0.94 33.98 -10.87
N ARG A 956 0.47 32.73 -10.82
CA ARG A 956 1.29 31.55 -10.44
C ARG A 956 2.30 31.11 -11.50
N GLU A 957 2.27 31.70 -12.70
CA GLU A 957 3.25 31.40 -13.75
C GLU A 957 4.65 31.98 -13.46
N LEU A 958 4.75 33.06 -12.68
CA LEU A 958 6.03 33.76 -12.45
C LEU A 958 7.06 32.89 -11.70
N PRO A 959 6.71 32.20 -10.59
CA PRO A 959 7.65 31.29 -9.93
C PRO A 959 8.08 30.11 -10.81
N VAL A 960 7.19 29.63 -11.69
CA VAL A 960 7.56 28.58 -12.67
C VAL A 960 8.61 29.11 -13.63
N PHE A 961 8.43 30.33 -14.14
CA PHE A 961 9.43 30.98 -15.01
C PHE A 961 10.75 31.18 -14.28
N GLY A 962 10.72 31.67 -13.04
CA GLY A 962 11.92 31.85 -12.25
C GLY A 962 12.63 30.53 -11.95
N THR A 963 11.90 29.45 -11.71
CA THR A 963 12.46 28.09 -11.51
C THR A 963 13.19 27.59 -12.74
N VAL A 964 12.58 27.74 -13.92
CA VAL A 964 13.22 27.34 -15.17
C VAL A 964 14.42 28.25 -15.50
N LEU A 965 14.29 29.56 -15.29
CA LEU A 965 15.39 30.52 -15.47
C LEU A 965 16.55 30.26 -14.50
N HIS A 966 16.27 29.79 -13.27
CA HIS A 966 17.29 29.37 -12.33
C HIS A 966 18.11 28.20 -12.90
N ALA A 967 17.43 27.15 -13.37
CA ALA A 967 18.11 25.98 -13.93
C ALA A 967 18.90 26.31 -15.20
N LEU A 968 18.31 27.09 -16.11
CA LEU A 968 18.99 27.55 -17.33
C LEU A 968 20.17 28.47 -17.01
N GLY A 969 20.02 29.37 -16.05
CA GLY A 969 21.11 30.23 -15.56
C GLY A 969 22.23 29.41 -14.94
N MET A 970 21.93 28.42 -14.09
CA MET A 970 22.94 27.54 -13.51
C MET A 970 23.67 26.72 -14.59
N ALA A 971 22.93 26.22 -15.59
CA ALA A 971 23.54 25.53 -16.72
C ALA A 971 24.42 26.45 -17.59
N GLY A 972 23.99 27.70 -17.80
CA GLY A 972 24.75 28.72 -18.51
C GLY A 972 26.04 29.10 -17.78
N LEU A 973 25.98 29.30 -16.46
CA LEU A 973 27.16 29.60 -15.63
C LEU A 973 28.19 28.47 -15.72
N ALA A 974 27.76 27.20 -15.64
CA ALA A 974 28.65 26.05 -15.78
C ALA A 974 29.21 25.87 -17.21
N SER A 975 28.56 26.46 -18.22
CA SER A 975 29.00 26.44 -19.62
C SER A 975 29.75 27.70 -20.05
N GLY A 976 29.89 28.70 -19.16
CA GLY A 976 30.57 29.97 -19.44
C GLY A 976 29.75 31.01 -20.22
N ASP A 977 28.41 30.92 -20.21
CA ASP A 977 27.52 31.89 -20.85
C ASP A 977 27.44 33.21 -20.06
N ALA A 978 27.70 34.33 -20.74
CA ALA A 978 27.63 35.67 -20.16
C ALA A 978 26.19 36.13 -19.84
N GLY A 979 25.18 35.57 -20.51
CA GLY A 979 23.76 35.85 -20.24
C GLY A 979 23.25 35.24 -18.92
N ALA A 980 23.91 34.20 -18.43
CA ALA A 980 23.48 33.38 -17.30
C ALA A 980 23.36 34.15 -15.98
N VAL A 981 24.26 35.11 -15.71
CA VAL A 981 24.23 35.96 -14.51
C VAL A 981 22.92 36.77 -14.44
N ARG A 982 22.46 37.28 -15.58
CA ARG A 982 21.20 38.04 -15.68
C ARG A 982 19.98 37.12 -15.52
N MET A 983 20.07 35.86 -15.95
CA MET A 983 19.01 34.86 -15.74
C MET A 983 18.86 34.53 -14.25
N ILE A 984 19.96 34.34 -13.51
CA ILE A 984 19.91 34.10 -12.05
C ILE A 984 19.32 35.30 -11.31
N ALA A 985 19.75 36.53 -11.63
CA ALA A 985 19.20 37.75 -11.03
C ALA A 985 17.69 37.90 -11.30
N LEU A 986 17.24 37.57 -12.52
CA LEU A 986 15.82 37.62 -12.86
C LEU A 986 15.04 36.48 -12.21
N ALA A 987 15.61 35.28 -12.11
CA ALA A 987 15.03 34.14 -11.42
C ALA A 987 14.78 34.43 -9.93
N GLU A 988 15.72 35.09 -9.24
CA GLU A 988 15.50 35.53 -7.85
C GLU A 988 14.32 36.51 -7.75
N ARG A 989 14.17 37.41 -8.72
CA ARG A 989 13.09 38.40 -8.75
C ARG A 989 11.73 37.79 -9.08
N LEU A 990 11.70 36.80 -9.98
CA LEU A 990 10.52 36.02 -10.37
C LEU A 990 10.16 34.93 -9.34
N ARG A 991 11.07 34.66 -8.40
CA ARG A 991 11.06 33.58 -7.40
C ARG A 991 11.23 32.19 -8.02
N VAL A 992 11.75 31.28 -7.21
CA VAL A 992 12.03 29.89 -7.57
C VAL A 992 11.20 29.02 -6.64
N LEU A 993 10.56 27.99 -7.18
CA LEU A 993 9.92 26.93 -6.40
C LEU A 993 11.04 26.13 -5.72
N ARG A 994 11.00 26.06 -4.39
CA ARG A 994 12.13 25.70 -3.53
C ARG A 994 11.96 24.34 -2.87
N GLU A 995 11.23 23.43 -3.52
CA GLU A 995 10.88 22.12 -2.95
C GLU A 995 12.07 21.14 -2.84
N PHE A 996 13.17 21.41 -3.57
CA PHE A 996 14.36 20.55 -3.61
C PHE A 996 15.63 21.31 -3.18
N GLN A 997 15.83 21.42 -1.87
CA GLN A 997 17.02 22.02 -1.27
C GLN A 997 17.88 20.94 -0.58
N PRO A 998 19.22 21.09 -0.61
CA PRO A 998 20.01 22.29 -0.96
C PRO A 998 20.33 22.50 -2.45
N THR A 999 19.89 21.65 -3.38
CA THR A 999 20.21 21.80 -4.82
C THR A 999 19.77 23.13 -5.41
N MET A 1000 18.50 23.51 -5.21
CA MET A 1000 17.89 24.74 -5.73
C MET A 1000 18.06 25.94 -4.78
N SER A 1001 19.05 25.92 -3.88
CA SER A 1001 19.26 27.01 -2.91
C SER A 1001 19.58 28.33 -3.62
N ALA A 1002 18.85 29.38 -3.24
CA ALA A 1002 19.07 30.70 -3.81
C ALA A 1002 20.42 31.29 -3.37
N ALA A 1003 20.85 31.02 -2.13
CA ALA A 1003 22.15 31.44 -1.65
C ALA A 1003 23.30 30.84 -2.48
N ARG A 1004 23.17 29.56 -2.88
CA ARG A 1004 24.18 28.89 -3.72
C ARG A 1004 24.20 29.46 -5.15
N ALA A 1005 23.03 29.67 -5.75
CA ALA A 1005 22.93 30.25 -7.09
C ALA A 1005 23.44 31.71 -7.13
N ARG A 1006 23.10 32.52 -6.13
CA ARG A 1006 23.65 33.88 -5.97
C ARG A 1006 25.16 33.87 -5.91
N LYS A 1007 25.72 33.02 -5.05
CA LYS A 1007 27.17 32.89 -4.91
C LYS A 1007 27.81 32.48 -6.24
N ALA A 1008 27.25 31.51 -6.95
CA ALA A 1008 27.73 31.11 -8.27
C ALA A 1008 27.70 32.26 -9.30
N ALA A 1009 26.64 33.07 -9.30
CA ALA A 1009 26.52 34.23 -10.17
C ALA A 1009 27.51 35.35 -9.79
N GLU A 1010 27.72 35.61 -8.50
CA GLU A 1010 28.70 36.58 -7.99
C GLU A 1010 30.14 36.14 -8.27
N ASP A 1011 30.43 34.85 -8.17
CA ASP A 1011 31.74 34.26 -8.48
C ASP A 1011 32.04 34.33 -9.99
N ALA A 1012 31.01 34.28 -10.83
CA ALA A 1012 31.13 34.45 -12.28
C ALA A 1012 31.30 35.92 -12.70
N ASP A 1013 30.39 36.82 -12.27
CA ASP A 1013 30.49 38.26 -12.49
C ASP A 1013 29.63 39.05 -11.47
N ARG A 1014 30.25 39.41 -10.34
CA ARG A 1014 29.62 40.21 -9.28
C ARG A 1014 29.07 41.56 -9.75
N ALA A 1015 29.74 42.24 -10.68
CA ALA A 1015 29.33 43.57 -11.12
C ALA A 1015 28.06 43.48 -11.98
N ALA A 1016 28.05 42.56 -12.95
CA ALA A 1016 26.89 42.31 -13.79
C ALA A 1016 25.69 41.79 -12.97
N TYR A 1017 25.94 40.96 -11.96
CA TYR A 1017 24.89 40.48 -11.06
C TYR A 1017 24.24 41.63 -10.26
N ALA A 1018 25.05 42.48 -9.63
CA ALA A 1018 24.54 43.62 -8.85
C ALA A 1018 23.77 44.63 -9.72
N GLU A 1019 24.24 44.89 -10.94
CA GLU A 1019 23.54 45.73 -11.91
C GLU A 1019 22.18 45.14 -12.29
N ALA A 1020 22.13 43.84 -12.63
CA ALA A 1020 20.89 43.15 -12.98
C ALA A 1020 19.88 43.14 -11.83
N VAL A 1021 20.31 42.89 -10.60
CA VAL A 1021 19.46 42.95 -9.40
C VAL A 1021 18.86 44.34 -9.22
N SER A 1022 19.68 45.40 -9.34
CA SER A 1022 19.21 46.79 -9.26
C SER A 1022 18.20 47.13 -10.35
N GLN A 1023 18.48 46.72 -11.60
CA GLN A 1023 17.61 46.94 -12.75
C GLN A 1023 16.25 46.24 -12.59
N TYR A 1024 16.22 45.00 -12.11
CA TYR A 1024 14.98 44.22 -11.96
C TYR A 1024 14.19 44.55 -10.69
N ALA A 1025 14.81 45.15 -9.68
CA ALA A 1025 14.13 45.55 -8.44
C ALA A 1025 12.97 46.52 -8.69
N VAL A 1026 13.13 47.45 -9.64
CA VAL A 1026 12.16 48.51 -9.96
C VAL A 1026 11.10 48.12 -10.99
N LEU A 1027 11.15 46.90 -11.55
CA LEU A 1027 10.21 46.47 -12.58
C LEU A 1027 8.91 45.91 -12.00
N GLU A 1028 7.79 46.28 -12.61
CA GLU A 1028 6.46 45.70 -12.38
C GLU A 1028 6.32 44.32 -13.06
N ARG A 1029 5.32 43.53 -12.64
CA ARG A 1029 5.11 42.12 -13.07
C ARG A 1029 5.15 41.92 -14.59
N ASN A 1030 4.45 42.76 -15.35
CA ASN A 1030 4.40 42.66 -16.81
C ASN A 1030 5.78 42.91 -17.45
N LYS A 1031 6.54 43.85 -16.90
CA LYS A 1031 7.90 44.17 -17.37
C LYS A 1031 8.92 43.09 -16.99
N LEU A 1032 8.72 42.37 -15.89
CA LEU A 1032 9.54 41.21 -15.54
C LEU A 1032 9.34 40.04 -16.53
N ARG A 1033 8.10 39.81 -16.98
CA ARG A 1033 7.80 38.82 -18.03
C ARG A 1033 8.45 39.22 -19.36
N GLU A 1034 8.41 40.49 -19.72
CA GLU A 1034 9.10 41.01 -20.91
C GLU A 1034 10.63 40.87 -20.80
N ALA A 1035 11.21 41.14 -19.63
CA ALA A 1035 12.63 40.92 -19.38
C ALA A 1035 13.02 39.44 -19.52
N ALA A 1036 12.21 38.52 -19.02
CA ALA A 1036 12.41 37.07 -19.21
C ALA A 1036 12.34 36.69 -20.69
N ARG A 1037 11.37 37.24 -21.41
CA ARG A 1037 11.22 37.04 -22.85
C ARG A 1037 12.43 37.57 -23.62
N ALA A 1038 12.96 38.72 -23.25
CA ALA A 1038 14.15 39.28 -23.89
C ALA A 1038 15.38 38.38 -23.70
N LEU A 1039 15.64 37.89 -22.48
CA LEU A 1039 16.78 37.02 -22.17
C LEU A 1039 16.72 35.66 -22.89
N VAL A 1040 15.53 35.07 -23.00
CA VAL A 1040 15.36 33.74 -23.63
C VAL A 1040 15.35 33.85 -25.16
N LEU A 1041 15.03 35.01 -25.73
CA LEU A 1041 15.01 35.24 -27.17
C LEU A 1041 16.33 35.81 -27.72
N SER A 1042 17.22 36.34 -26.88
CA SER A 1042 18.50 36.93 -27.29
C SER A 1042 19.61 35.92 -27.63
N ASP A 1043 19.43 34.63 -27.32
CA ASP A 1043 20.37 33.55 -27.62
C ASP A 1043 20.20 32.93 -29.04
N SER A 1044 19.79 33.73 -30.03
CA SER A 1044 19.69 33.31 -31.43
C SER A 1044 20.77 33.94 -32.31
#